data_AF-A0A1J7J6H2-F1
#
_entry.id   AF-A0A1J7J6H2-F1
#
_cell.length_a   1.000
_cell.length_b   1.000
_cell.length_c   1.000
_cell.angle_alpha   90.00
_cell.angle_beta   90.00
_cell.angle_gamma   90.00
#
_symmetry.space_group_name_H-M   'P 1'
#
loop_
_entity.id
_entity.type
_entity.pdbx_description
1 polymer ?
#
loop_
_entity_poly.entity_id
_entity_poly.type
_entity_poly.pdbx_seq_one_letter_code
_entity_poly.pdbx_strand_id
1 'polypeptide(L)'
;MLFPPEIVAGIAEVLDASHPPSLVAFAQTSKYHYAISSRFLFRTIRMTLGDSEEPERLRREVDKWEAMLLRSNAFAHVRRLILFSADQEREQEMPDNPYLALEPCERDDDPAHLRSCWDIYHMWWGPTVEDDPSLRNEDWQSVVRLVGQLHGLTDIFYACVAQFPSCLLETLRLELPRCRLHHFNFYLTDPNGAYERALATAPCLYSIGDLDHVDDETGRSLARRHAPHLTNVFVWAPWRRLRDAAARNHEPSERESAGRDLVSALQHIELGKSRYLEEPEDLSDFVIITRLAFNDFSALRILKLNSAIDYRTLPPSENFPSLVTLALRCIRDPTASSYWIAGLAFIRNLPRLTTLQLIAWNRSVSVVPGLSPNLRTLELTTHYDRDAVDPLPYGHIHQLIHQLATLCPRLEELAIEMSRSRGDASEVALYRALGRLPRLRRLTLYLGASPAPLVQVTKEDGTVALDTPVEPWFDAWAAEYLRGEPAKGIPGLRPHRRGHLLDLFVNSAIDERLARSIFAVIDGSKRTITGGGVMALEQLEVGIDRYSAGFPQRTPRFSPSMALRPYLHEALGRKWLVTRSVRDDARHVLHVRELCHFCQCFAMGTPQGWCGRAKQYKAQGADRKTRELVSKGGPFAEVWTRLWPDKGDGRLWLDSWESRPLELDSYLGKQ
;
A
#
# COMPACT_ATOMS: atom_id res chain seq x y z
N MET A 1 3.86 -40.23 -18.82
CA MET A 1 5.31 -39.96 -18.74
C MET A 1 5.52 -38.98 -17.61
N LEU A 2 6.41 -39.28 -16.66
CA LEU A 2 6.82 -38.33 -15.63
C LEU A 2 7.86 -37.38 -16.24
N PHE A 3 7.63 -36.07 -16.15
CA PHE A 3 8.64 -35.10 -16.55
C PHE A 3 9.89 -35.22 -15.65
N PRO A 4 11.10 -34.91 -16.16
CA PRO A 4 12.30 -34.84 -15.34
C PRO A 4 12.17 -33.89 -14.14
N PRO A 5 12.89 -34.13 -13.02
CA PRO A 5 12.80 -33.29 -11.82
C PRO A 5 13.07 -31.81 -12.07
N GLU A 6 13.97 -31.50 -13.01
CA GLU A 6 14.36 -30.14 -13.38
C GLU A 6 13.23 -29.40 -14.10
N ILE A 7 12.44 -30.10 -14.90
CA ILE A 7 11.27 -29.50 -15.57
C ILE A 7 10.17 -29.24 -14.54
N VAL A 8 9.90 -30.20 -13.66
CA VAL A 8 8.93 -30.02 -12.57
C VAL A 8 9.36 -28.91 -11.61
N ALA A 9 10.66 -28.78 -11.36
CA ALA A 9 11.26 -27.69 -10.60
C ALA A 9 10.93 -26.34 -11.22
N GLY A 10 11.21 -26.18 -12.51
CA GLY A 10 10.95 -24.94 -13.24
C GLY A 10 9.46 -24.60 -13.28
N ILE A 11 8.58 -25.59 -13.45
CA ILE A 11 7.13 -25.39 -13.36
C ILE A 11 6.75 -24.87 -11.97
N ALA A 12 7.23 -25.52 -10.90
CA ALA A 12 6.92 -25.12 -9.53
C ALA A 12 7.43 -23.71 -9.20
N GLU A 13 8.62 -23.34 -9.66
CA GLU A 13 9.19 -21.99 -9.50
C GLU A 13 8.35 -20.92 -10.21
N VAL A 14 7.93 -21.18 -11.45
CA VAL A 14 7.04 -20.28 -12.19
C VAL A 14 5.68 -20.15 -11.47
N LEU A 15 5.13 -21.24 -10.93
CA LEU A 15 3.88 -21.20 -10.18
C LEU A 15 4.02 -20.46 -8.84
N ASP A 16 5.13 -20.62 -8.12
CA ASP A 16 5.45 -19.88 -6.89
C ASP A 16 5.44 -18.36 -7.14
N ALA A 17 6.12 -17.92 -8.20
CA ALA A 17 6.23 -16.50 -8.55
C ALA A 17 4.95 -15.90 -9.16
N SER A 18 4.20 -16.68 -9.96
CA SER A 18 3.06 -16.15 -10.74
C SER A 18 1.69 -16.41 -10.13
N HIS A 19 1.49 -17.55 -9.47
CA HIS A 19 0.19 -17.95 -8.91
C HIS A 19 0.33 -19.00 -7.78
N PRO A 20 0.65 -18.57 -6.54
CA PRO A 20 0.83 -19.44 -5.38
C PRO A 20 -0.27 -20.49 -5.14
N PRO A 21 -1.58 -20.20 -5.36
CA PRO A 21 -2.62 -21.23 -5.23
C PRO A 21 -2.45 -22.41 -6.20
N SER A 22 -1.95 -22.14 -7.42
CA SER A 22 -1.69 -23.20 -8.40
C SER A 22 -0.51 -24.08 -7.98
N LEU A 23 0.49 -23.54 -7.29
CA LEU A 23 1.58 -24.35 -6.73
C LEU A 23 1.06 -25.36 -5.71
N VAL A 24 0.16 -24.93 -4.83
CA VAL A 24 -0.46 -25.84 -3.83
C VAL A 24 -1.28 -26.92 -4.52
N ALA A 25 -2.12 -26.54 -5.49
CA ALA A 25 -2.89 -27.51 -6.28
C ALA A 25 -1.97 -28.48 -7.05
N PHE A 26 -0.88 -27.98 -7.64
CA PHE A 26 0.12 -28.78 -8.34
C PHE A 26 0.79 -29.80 -7.40
N ALA A 27 1.20 -29.37 -6.21
CA ALA A 27 1.79 -30.24 -5.19
C ALA A 27 0.83 -31.36 -4.74
N GLN A 28 -0.48 -31.13 -4.78
CA GLN A 28 -1.49 -32.13 -4.40
C GLN A 28 -1.73 -33.21 -5.47
N THR A 29 -1.27 -33.03 -6.70
CA THR A 29 -1.55 -33.97 -7.80
C THR A 29 -0.76 -35.28 -7.72
N SER A 30 0.43 -35.29 -7.10
CA SER A 30 1.22 -36.52 -6.91
C SER A 30 2.28 -36.36 -5.81
N LYS A 31 2.74 -37.48 -5.23
CA LYS A 31 3.86 -37.47 -4.26
C LYS A 31 5.16 -36.91 -4.85
N TYR A 32 5.38 -37.13 -6.15
CA TYR A 32 6.56 -36.64 -6.87
C TYR A 32 6.53 -35.11 -7.01
N HIS A 33 5.39 -34.55 -7.44
CA HIS A 33 5.22 -33.10 -7.50
C HIS A 33 5.27 -32.45 -6.12
N TYR A 34 4.69 -33.12 -5.10
CA TYR A 34 4.78 -32.68 -3.72
C TYR A 34 6.23 -32.58 -3.24
N ALA A 35 7.04 -33.62 -3.44
CA ALA A 35 8.43 -33.66 -3.02
C ALA A 35 9.29 -32.56 -3.69
N ILE A 36 8.96 -32.17 -4.92
CA ILE A 36 9.67 -31.10 -5.64
C ILE A 36 9.15 -29.71 -5.25
N SER A 37 7.85 -29.59 -4.99
CA SER A 37 7.19 -28.33 -4.63
C SER A 37 7.40 -27.95 -3.15
N SER A 38 7.66 -28.94 -2.28
CA SER A 38 7.85 -28.75 -0.84
C SER A 38 8.93 -27.71 -0.53
N ARG A 39 9.99 -27.62 -1.36
CA ARG A 39 11.05 -26.63 -1.18
C ARG A 39 10.60 -25.17 -1.33
N PHE A 40 9.50 -24.94 -2.04
CA PHE A 40 8.89 -23.62 -2.20
C PHE A 40 7.83 -23.42 -1.12
N LEU A 41 6.99 -24.44 -0.88
CA LEU A 41 5.92 -24.41 0.13
C LEU A 41 6.45 -24.16 1.56
N PHE A 42 7.62 -24.72 1.89
CA PHE A 42 8.25 -24.58 3.19
C PHE A 42 9.45 -23.61 3.18
N ARG A 43 9.65 -22.84 2.10
CA ARG A 43 10.77 -21.87 1.99
C ARG A 43 10.72 -20.83 3.11
N THR A 44 9.52 -20.37 3.43
CA THR A 44 9.25 -19.41 4.51
C THR A 44 8.29 -20.04 5.50
N ILE A 45 8.62 -20.00 6.79
CA ILE A 45 7.72 -20.35 7.87
C ILE A 45 7.47 -19.13 8.75
N ARG A 46 6.26 -19.02 9.26
CA ARG A 46 5.79 -17.88 10.05
C ARG A 46 5.18 -18.37 11.34
N MET A 47 5.59 -17.78 12.46
CA MET A 47 5.16 -18.14 13.81
C MET A 47 4.71 -16.92 14.58
N THR A 48 3.67 -17.11 15.39
CA THR A 48 3.08 -16.04 16.17
C THR A 48 3.42 -16.21 17.65
N LEU A 49 3.87 -15.12 18.28
CA LEU A 49 4.00 -15.04 19.72
C LEU A 49 2.61 -14.82 20.32
N GLY A 50 2.30 -15.57 21.39
CA GLY A 50 1.12 -15.31 22.21
C GLY A 50 1.24 -13.97 22.92
N ASP A 51 0.10 -13.45 23.34
CA ASP A 51 0.02 -12.36 24.29
C ASP A 51 0.16 -12.90 25.73
N SER A 52 -0.08 -12.03 26.72
CA SER A 52 -0.03 -12.38 28.14
C SER A 52 -1.07 -13.42 28.54
N GLU A 53 -2.13 -13.59 27.74
CA GLU A 53 -3.21 -14.53 27.98
C GLU A 53 -2.92 -15.92 27.39
N GLU A 54 -2.03 -16.02 26.38
CA GLU A 54 -1.63 -17.28 25.76
C GLU A 54 -0.09 -17.54 25.74
N PRO A 55 0.60 -17.66 26.89
CA PRO A 55 2.05 -17.86 26.94
C PRO A 55 2.53 -19.14 26.22
N GLU A 56 1.70 -20.20 26.20
CA GLU A 56 2.01 -21.47 25.54
C GLU A 56 1.83 -21.46 24.01
N ARG A 57 1.36 -20.35 23.43
CA ARG A 57 1.11 -20.25 21.98
C ARG A 57 2.38 -20.46 21.16
N LEU A 58 3.49 -19.87 21.59
CA LEU A 58 4.77 -20.00 20.89
C LEU A 58 5.19 -21.47 20.80
N ARG A 59 5.08 -22.21 21.91
CA ARG A 59 5.39 -23.64 21.97
C ARG A 59 4.46 -24.46 21.08
N ARG A 60 3.16 -24.19 21.10
CA ARG A 60 2.18 -24.85 20.21
C ARG A 60 2.50 -24.63 18.73
N GLU A 61 2.88 -23.42 18.35
CA GLU A 61 3.28 -23.10 16.97
C GLU A 61 4.59 -23.80 16.58
N VAL A 62 5.57 -23.89 17.48
CA VAL A 62 6.81 -24.66 17.25
C VAL A 62 6.50 -26.14 17.03
N ASP A 63 5.74 -26.77 17.93
CA ASP A 63 5.39 -28.20 17.83
C ASP A 63 4.63 -28.50 16.52
N LYS A 64 3.73 -27.60 16.13
CA LYS A 64 3.00 -27.67 14.85
C LYS A 64 3.94 -27.62 13.65
N TRP A 65 4.88 -26.68 13.62
CA TRP A 65 5.85 -26.58 12.53
C TRP A 65 6.83 -27.76 12.50
N GLU A 66 7.33 -28.22 13.65
CA GLU A 66 8.16 -29.42 13.74
C GLU A 66 7.43 -30.65 13.16
N ALA A 67 6.16 -30.86 13.53
CA ALA A 67 5.36 -31.96 13.00
C ALA A 67 5.16 -31.85 11.48
N MET A 68 4.89 -30.65 10.96
CA MET A 68 4.71 -30.41 9.52
C MET A 68 6.00 -30.61 8.71
N LEU A 69 7.13 -30.11 9.22
CA LEU A 69 8.43 -30.21 8.57
C LEU A 69 8.96 -31.64 8.62
N LEU A 70 8.80 -32.36 9.74
CA LEU A 70 9.18 -33.76 9.88
C LEU A 70 8.38 -34.64 8.92
N ARG A 71 7.06 -34.47 8.86
CA ARG A 71 6.18 -35.20 7.94
C ARG A 71 6.59 -35.03 6.48
N SER A 72 7.12 -33.86 6.14
CA SER A 72 7.44 -33.47 4.76
C SER A 72 8.92 -33.59 4.42
N ASN A 73 9.75 -34.03 5.37
CA ASN A 73 11.21 -34.01 5.30
C ASN A 73 11.76 -32.64 4.81
N ALA A 74 11.20 -31.55 5.35
CA ALA A 74 11.36 -30.20 4.80
C ALA A 74 12.23 -29.25 5.63
N PHE A 75 12.87 -29.73 6.71
CA PHE A 75 13.75 -28.90 7.54
C PHE A 75 14.84 -28.18 6.73
N ALA A 76 15.47 -28.87 5.79
CA ALA A 76 16.51 -28.31 4.92
C ALA A 76 15.98 -27.32 3.87
N HIS A 77 14.66 -27.25 3.68
CA HIS A 77 14.03 -26.34 2.72
C HIS A 77 13.72 -24.96 3.31
N VAL A 78 13.63 -24.85 4.63
CA VAL A 78 13.34 -23.58 5.29
C VAL A 78 14.53 -22.64 5.11
N ARG A 79 14.27 -21.50 4.48
CA ARG A 79 15.24 -20.41 4.26
C ARG A 79 14.91 -19.20 5.11
N ARG A 80 13.64 -18.97 5.43
CA ARG A 80 13.20 -17.78 6.16
C ARG A 80 12.28 -18.15 7.31
N LEU A 81 12.54 -17.57 8.48
CA LEU A 81 11.71 -17.68 9.67
C LEU A 81 11.19 -16.29 10.03
N ILE A 82 9.88 -16.16 10.14
CA ILE A 82 9.20 -14.92 10.54
C ILE A 82 8.61 -15.12 11.93
N LEU A 83 9.00 -14.27 12.87
CA LEU A 83 8.49 -14.20 14.24
C LEU A 83 7.76 -12.87 14.41
N PHE A 84 6.52 -12.90 14.89
CA PHE A 84 5.73 -11.68 15.09
C PHE A 84 4.75 -11.81 16.26
N SER A 85 4.39 -10.69 16.88
CA SER A 85 3.39 -10.64 17.96
C SER A 85 1.95 -10.69 17.41
N ALA A 86 1.07 -11.51 18.02
CA ALA A 86 -0.34 -11.55 17.64
C ALA A 86 -1.05 -10.22 17.95
N ASP A 87 -1.86 -9.72 17.01
CA ASP A 87 -2.90 -8.73 17.31
C ASP A 87 -4.16 -9.50 17.76
N GLN A 88 -4.60 -9.33 19.02
CA GLN A 88 -5.83 -9.95 19.57
C GLN A 88 -7.06 -9.73 18.68
N GLU A 89 -7.13 -8.61 17.94
CA GLU A 89 -8.31 -8.30 17.12
C GLU A 89 -8.33 -8.92 15.71
N ARG A 90 -7.32 -9.72 15.33
CA ARG A 90 -7.14 -10.27 13.98
C ARG A 90 -7.10 -11.80 13.94
N GLU A 91 -7.78 -12.47 14.87
CA GLU A 91 -8.14 -13.88 14.74
C GLU A 91 -9.16 -14.11 13.61
N GLN A 92 -8.76 -13.79 12.38
CA GLN A 92 -9.41 -14.32 11.19
C GLN A 92 -8.85 -15.73 10.99
N GLU A 93 -9.72 -16.69 10.72
CA GLU A 93 -9.35 -18.06 10.32
C GLU A 93 -8.19 -17.99 9.31
N MET A 94 -6.98 -18.30 9.80
CA MET A 94 -5.81 -18.39 8.94
C MET A 94 -6.11 -19.44 7.86
N PRO A 95 -5.54 -19.29 6.66
CA PRO A 95 -5.62 -20.34 5.66
C PRO A 95 -5.26 -21.70 6.24
N ASP A 96 -6.09 -22.70 5.90
CA ASP A 96 -5.79 -24.12 6.13
C ASP A 96 -4.36 -24.47 5.65
N ASN A 97 -3.84 -23.71 4.67
CA ASN A 97 -2.49 -23.83 4.17
C ASN A 97 -1.61 -22.61 4.55
N PRO A 98 -0.58 -22.79 5.41
CA PRO A 98 0.27 -21.69 5.88
C PRO A 98 1.07 -20.99 4.77
N TYR A 99 1.37 -21.66 3.66
CA TYR A 99 2.06 -21.04 2.52
C TYR A 99 1.15 -20.05 1.75
N LEU A 100 -0.16 -20.29 1.71
CA LEU A 100 -1.12 -19.35 1.12
C LEU A 100 -1.40 -18.14 2.04
N ALA A 101 -1.07 -18.26 3.32
CA ALA A 101 -1.15 -17.17 4.30
C ALA A 101 -0.02 -16.15 4.18
N LEU A 102 0.99 -16.44 3.35
CA LEU A 102 2.09 -15.53 3.09
C LEU A 102 1.68 -14.43 2.11
N GLU A 103 2.15 -13.23 2.34
CA GLU A 103 2.11 -12.13 1.39
C GLU A 103 3.21 -12.29 0.32
N PRO A 104 3.07 -11.64 -0.85
CA PRO A 104 4.09 -11.69 -1.91
C PRO A 104 5.51 -11.35 -1.41
N CYS A 105 5.67 -10.31 -0.58
CA CYS A 105 6.98 -9.95 -0.04
C CYS A 105 7.48 -10.90 1.08
N GLU A 106 6.60 -11.65 1.75
CA GLU A 106 7.03 -12.74 2.65
C GLU A 106 7.51 -13.98 1.84
N ARG A 107 7.07 -14.12 0.58
CA ARG A 107 7.47 -15.18 -0.36
C ARG A 107 8.70 -14.86 -1.20
N ASP A 108 9.06 -13.59 -1.41
CA ASP A 108 10.30 -13.23 -2.11
C ASP A 108 10.77 -11.81 -1.79
N ASP A 109 12.10 -11.62 -1.75
CA ASP A 109 12.74 -10.32 -1.51
C ASP A 109 13.15 -9.68 -2.84
N ASP A 110 12.18 -9.29 -3.67
CA ASP A 110 12.48 -8.54 -4.89
C ASP A 110 12.49 -7.02 -4.60
N PRO A 111 13.68 -6.37 -4.66
CA PRO A 111 13.85 -4.95 -4.32
C PRO A 111 13.15 -3.98 -5.28
N ALA A 112 12.65 -4.47 -6.42
CA ALA A 112 11.85 -3.67 -7.35
C ALA A 112 10.40 -3.48 -6.89
N HIS A 113 9.91 -4.31 -5.96
CA HIS A 113 8.57 -4.16 -5.40
C HIS A 113 8.50 -2.97 -4.45
N LEU A 114 7.45 -2.16 -4.60
CA LEU A 114 7.18 -1.03 -3.70
C LEU A 114 6.81 -1.49 -2.28
N ARG A 115 6.26 -2.71 -2.12
CA ARG A 115 5.94 -3.32 -0.83
C ARG A 115 7.00 -4.32 -0.42
N SER A 116 7.46 -4.20 0.82
CA SER A 116 8.40 -5.07 1.51
C SER A 116 7.76 -5.67 2.76
N CYS A 117 8.43 -6.61 3.43
CA CYS A 117 8.00 -7.10 4.74
C CYS A 117 7.78 -5.96 5.76
N TRP A 118 8.53 -4.87 5.63
CA TRP A 118 8.39 -3.67 6.47
C TRP A 118 7.05 -2.99 6.30
N ASP A 119 6.55 -2.93 5.08
CA ASP A 119 5.22 -2.40 4.76
C ASP A 119 4.08 -3.26 5.37
N ILE A 120 4.34 -4.52 5.75
CA ILE A 120 3.36 -5.39 6.42
C ILE A 120 3.42 -5.18 7.93
N TYR A 121 4.58 -5.43 8.53
CA TYR A 121 4.67 -5.53 9.99
C TYR A 121 4.60 -4.17 10.70
N HIS A 122 4.88 -3.05 10.02
CA HIS A 122 4.62 -1.72 10.61
C HIS A 122 3.13 -1.43 10.80
N MET A 123 2.23 -2.09 10.06
CA MET A 123 0.78 -1.86 10.14
C MET A 123 0.10 -2.63 11.28
N TRP A 124 0.82 -3.51 11.97
CA TRP A 124 0.30 -4.50 12.93
C TRP A 124 0.41 -3.99 14.37
N TRP A 125 0.14 -2.70 14.59
CA TRP A 125 0.31 -2.07 15.90
C TRP A 125 -0.98 -2.08 16.74
N GLY A 126 -0.87 -2.65 17.95
CA GLY A 126 -1.77 -2.56 19.11
C GLY A 126 -1.13 -1.78 20.29
N PRO A 127 -1.82 -1.58 21.43
CA PRO A 127 -1.45 -0.57 22.44
C PRO A 127 -0.07 -0.75 23.08
N THR A 128 0.40 0.36 23.65
CA THR A 128 1.70 0.62 24.31
C THR A 128 2.23 -0.47 25.25
N VAL A 129 3.58 -0.53 25.29
CA VAL A 129 4.56 -1.24 26.13
C VAL A 129 4.23 -1.46 27.63
N GLU A 130 3.12 -0.93 28.14
CA GLU A 130 2.79 -1.03 29.58
C GLU A 130 2.38 -2.44 30.03
N ASP A 131 2.00 -3.33 29.09
CA ASP A 131 1.62 -4.72 29.38
C ASP A 131 2.47 -5.74 28.57
N ASP A 132 3.81 -5.67 28.63
CA ASP A 132 4.66 -6.74 28.09
C ASP A 132 4.76 -7.93 29.08
N PRO A 133 4.17 -9.11 28.78
CA PRO A 133 4.55 -10.32 29.48
C PRO A 133 5.96 -10.69 29.05
N SER A 134 6.96 -10.37 29.87
CA SER A 134 8.36 -10.70 29.60
C SER A 134 8.52 -12.20 29.34
N LEU A 135 8.49 -12.63 28.07
CA LEU A 135 8.83 -14.00 27.67
C LEU A 135 10.25 -14.25 28.16
N ARG A 136 10.41 -15.24 29.02
CA ARG A 136 11.71 -15.58 29.60
C ARG A 136 12.55 -16.28 28.53
N ASN A 137 13.86 -16.24 28.68
CA ASN A 137 14.77 -17.03 27.82
C ASN A 137 14.44 -18.54 27.79
N GLU A 138 13.75 -19.06 28.80
CA GLU A 138 13.28 -20.45 28.87
C GLU A 138 12.18 -20.75 27.83
N ASP A 139 11.30 -19.78 27.55
CA ASP A 139 10.19 -19.93 26.60
C ASP A 139 10.70 -20.07 25.15
N TRP A 140 11.85 -19.45 24.86
CA TRP A 140 12.52 -19.46 23.57
C TRP A 140 13.33 -20.73 23.27
N GLN A 141 13.50 -21.63 24.24
CA GLN A 141 14.27 -22.87 24.04
C GLN A 141 13.65 -23.81 23.00
N SER A 142 12.33 -23.77 22.85
CA SER A 142 11.61 -24.48 21.78
C SER A 142 12.03 -23.95 20.40
N VAL A 143 12.11 -22.63 20.24
CA VAL A 143 12.56 -21.98 19.01
C VAL A 143 14.04 -22.25 18.73
N VAL A 144 14.91 -22.17 19.74
CA VAL A 144 16.35 -22.49 19.61
C VAL A 144 16.54 -23.90 19.04
N ARG A 145 15.83 -24.89 19.60
CA ARG A 145 15.89 -26.28 19.14
C ARG A 145 15.44 -26.42 17.69
N LEU A 146 14.34 -25.78 17.33
CA LEU A 146 13.86 -25.79 15.95
C LEU A 146 14.89 -25.15 15.02
N VAL A 147 15.39 -23.95 15.34
CA VAL A 147 16.40 -23.22 14.55
C VAL A 147 17.65 -24.07 14.33
N GLY A 148 18.11 -24.82 15.33
CA GLY A 148 19.23 -25.76 15.20
C GLY A 148 18.99 -26.89 14.17
N GLN A 149 17.73 -27.25 13.88
CA GLN A 149 17.37 -28.21 12.83
C GLN A 149 17.23 -27.56 11.44
N LEU A 150 17.09 -26.23 11.36
CA LEU A 150 16.91 -25.49 10.11
C LEU A 150 18.25 -25.16 9.46
N HIS A 151 19.01 -26.17 9.04
CA HIS A 151 20.33 -25.99 8.42
C HIS A 151 20.33 -25.16 7.12
N GLY A 152 19.15 -24.97 6.51
CA GLY A 152 18.97 -24.12 5.34
C GLY A 152 18.73 -22.64 5.64
N LEU A 153 18.53 -22.26 6.91
CA LEU A 153 18.06 -20.93 7.29
C LEU A 153 19.04 -19.83 6.88
N THR A 154 18.54 -18.86 6.12
CA THR A 154 19.29 -17.69 5.66
C THR A 154 18.83 -16.41 6.32
N ASP A 155 17.56 -16.31 6.74
CA ASP A 155 16.98 -15.08 7.27
C ASP A 155 16.03 -15.33 8.44
N ILE A 156 16.13 -14.48 9.45
CA ILE A 156 15.15 -14.34 10.53
C ILE A 156 14.58 -12.93 10.49
N PHE A 157 13.26 -12.84 10.34
CA PHE A 157 12.49 -11.61 10.45
C PHE A 157 11.86 -11.56 11.83
N TYR A 158 12.32 -10.63 12.65
CA TYR A 158 11.89 -10.46 14.03
C TYR A 158 11.03 -9.19 14.15
N ALA A 159 9.71 -9.39 14.10
CA ALA A 159 8.68 -8.35 14.18
C ALA A 159 7.87 -8.47 15.47
N CYS A 160 8.58 -8.67 16.59
CA CYS A 160 7.99 -8.73 17.91
C CYS A 160 8.21 -7.42 18.66
N VAL A 161 7.31 -7.11 19.60
CA VAL A 161 7.44 -5.94 20.48
C VAL A 161 8.59 -6.14 21.48
N ALA A 162 8.73 -7.35 22.02
CA ALA A 162 9.78 -7.71 22.97
C ALA A 162 11.19 -7.65 22.37
N GLN A 163 12.19 -7.36 23.19
CA GLN A 163 13.61 -7.38 22.79
C GLN A 163 14.02 -8.76 22.25
N PHE A 164 14.94 -8.79 21.28
CA PHE A 164 15.45 -10.07 20.76
C PHE A 164 15.98 -10.96 21.90
N PRO A 165 15.74 -12.28 21.90
CA PRO A 165 16.18 -13.17 22.98
C PRO A 165 17.68 -13.47 22.92
N SER A 166 18.36 -13.45 24.07
CA SER A 166 19.81 -13.67 24.12
C SER A 166 20.21 -15.09 23.70
N CYS A 167 19.41 -16.10 24.04
CA CYS A 167 19.63 -17.48 23.63
C CYS A 167 19.57 -17.67 22.11
N LEU A 168 18.67 -16.97 21.41
CA LEU A 168 18.61 -16.98 19.95
C LEU A 168 19.82 -16.25 19.34
N LEU A 169 20.24 -15.13 19.92
CA LEU A 169 21.44 -14.42 19.45
C LEU A 169 22.70 -15.29 19.54
N GLU A 170 22.86 -16.02 20.65
CA GLU A 170 23.96 -16.96 20.82
C GLU A 170 23.90 -18.10 19.80
N THR A 171 22.71 -18.65 19.56
CA THR A 171 22.48 -19.70 18.56
C THR A 171 22.86 -19.23 17.15
N LEU A 172 22.44 -18.02 16.76
CA LEU A 172 22.81 -17.44 15.46
C LEU A 172 24.32 -17.23 15.34
N ARG A 173 24.97 -16.81 16.43
CA ARG A 173 26.42 -16.59 16.44
C ARG A 173 27.20 -17.89 16.32
N LEU A 174 26.77 -18.96 16.99
CA LEU A 174 27.52 -20.22 17.10
C LEU A 174 27.18 -21.21 15.99
N GLU A 175 25.90 -21.35 15.65
CA GLU A 175 25.41 -22.41 14.75
C GLU A 175 25.09 -21.89 13.34
N LEU A 176 24.65 -20.63 13.20
CA LEU A 176 24.18 -20.07 11.94
C LEU A 176 24.82 -18.70 11.61
N PRO A 177 26.16 -18.60 11.52
CA PRO A 177 26.86 -17.31 11.39
C PRO A 177 26.60 -16.56 10.08
N ARG A 178 25.98 -17.22 9.09
CA ARG A 178 25.57 -16.62 7.81
C ARG A 178 24.11 -16.18 7.78
N CYS A 179 23.34 -16.49 8.82
CA CYS A 179 21.95 -16.09 8.90
C CYS A 179 21.86 -14.57 9.12
N ARG A 180 20.98 -13.92 8.36
CA ARG A 180 20.70 -12.49 8.46
C ARG A 180 19.53 -12.27 9.41
N LEU A 181 19.73 -11.39 10.38
CA LEU A 181 18.72 -10.94 11.33
C LEU A 181 18.15 -9.61 10.85
N HIS A 182 16.85 -9.59 10.60
CA HIS A 182 16.07 -8.40 10.29
C HIS A 182 15.21 -8.07 11.52
N HIS A 183 15.58 -7.02 12.27
CA HIS A 183 14.96 -6.68 13.54
C HIS A 183 14.04 -5.46 13.38
N PHE A 184 12.73 -5.64 13.46
CA PHE A 184 11.76 -4.61 13.05
C PHE A 184 11.46 -3.57 14.12
N ASN A 185 11.53 -3.96 15.39
CA ASN A 185 11.40 -3.05 16.53
C ASN A 185 12.71 -3.04 17.34
N PHE A 186 13.81 -2.59 16.75
CA PHE A 186 15.14 -2.61 17.37
C PHE A 186 15.26 -1.53 18.45
N TYR A 187 15.52 -1.97 19.68
CA TYR A 187 15.84 -1.08 20.81
C TYR A 187 16.76 -1.76 21.81
N LEU A 188 17.57 -0.96 22.49
CA LEU A 188 18.41 -1.36 23.61
C LEU A 188 17.82 -0.82 24.92
N THR A 189 17.50 -1.74 25.82
CA THR A 189 17.04 -1.44 27.19
C THR A 189 18.14 -0.81 28.04
N ASP A 190 19.37 -1.33 27.95
CA ASP A 190 20.60 -0.75 28.51
C ASP A 190 21.69 -0.70 27.43
N PRO A 191 21.94 0.46 26.78
CA PRO A 191 22.99 0.59 25.76
C PRO A 191 24.40 0.24 26.26
N ASN A 192 24.63 0.28 27.57
CA ASN A 192 25.89 -0.11 28.18
C ASN A 192 25.91 -1.58 28.62
N GLY A 193 24.79 -2.29 28.54
CA GLY A 193 24.71 -3.71 28.86
C GLY A 193 25.54 -4.56 27.92
N ALA A 194 26.07 -5.67 28.45
CA ALA A 194 26.93 -6.57 27.67
C ALA A 194 26.15 -7.27 26.56
N TYR A 195 24.87 -7.59 26.81
CA TYR A 195 23.98 -8.23 25.86
C TYR A 195 23.62 -7.28 24.70
N GLU A 196 23.23 -6.06 25.04
CA GLU A 196 22.81 -5.01 24.12
C GLU A 196 23.95 -4.61 23.18
N ARG A 197 25.17 -4.51 23.72
CA ARG A 197 26.38 -4.34 22.92
C ARG A 197 26.62 -5.53 21.99
N ALA A 198 26.42 -6.76 22.45
CA ALA A 198 26.56 -7.94 21.60
C ALA A 198 25.50 -7.97 20.48
N LEU A 199 24.26 -7.58 20.76
CA LEU A 199 23.19 -7.49 19.78
C LEU A 199 23.46 -6.41 18.74
N ALA A 200 23.80 -5.19 19.17
CA ALA A 200 24.08 -4.07 18.28
C ALA A 200 25.30 -4.32 17.38
N THR A 201 26.30 -5.05 17.85
CA THR A 201 27.52 -5.36 17.09
C THR A 201 27.49 -6.72 16.39
N ALA A 202 26.35 -7.41 16.39
CA ALA A 202 26.24 -8.76 15.88
C ALA A 202 26.49 -8.82 14.35
N PRO A 203 27.38 -9.70 13.85
CA PRO A 203 27.63 -9.86 12.41
C PRO A 203 26.42 -10.37 11.62
N CYS A 204 25.46 -11.00 12.29
CA CYS A 204 24.19 -11.43 11.70
C CYS A 204 23.20 -10.28 11.54
N LEU A 205 23.37 -9.15 12.24
CA LEU A 205 22.43 -8.02 12.17
C LEU A 205 22.50 -7.36 10.79
N TYR A 206 21.43 -7.53 10.00
CA TYR A 206 21.38 -7.13 8.60
C TYR A 206 20.38 -6.00 8.33
N SER A 207 19.31 -5.91 9.12
CA SER A 207 18.33 -4.83 9.02
C SER A 207 17.82 -4.42 10.40
N ILE A 208 17.64 -3.11 10.60
CA ILE A 208 17.05 -2.56 11.83
C ILE A 208 15.89 -1.63 11.50
N GLY A 209 14.83 -1.72 12.28
CA GLY A 209 13.71 -0.79 12.30
C GLY A 209 13.49 -0.20 13.68
N ASP A 210 12.83 0.94 13.75
CA ASP A 210 12.46 1.59 15.01
C ASP A 210 11.04 2.12 14.87
N LEU A 211 10.09 1.45 15.53
CA LEU A 211 8.67 1.80 15.49
C LEU A 211 8.27 2.63 16.73
N ASP A 212 8.88 2.37 17.89
CA ASP A 212 8.44 2.91 19.19
C ASP A 212 9.57 3.49 20.08
N HIS A 213 10.84 3.32 19.72
CA HIS A 213 12.00 3.63 20.59
C HIS A 213 12.94 4.67 19.97
N VAL A 214 12.36 5.73 19.42
CA VAL A 214 13.07 6.88 18.81
C VAL A 214 14.16 7.46 19.70
N ASP A 215 14.01 7.38 21.02
CA ASP A 215 14.99 7.89 21.99
C ASP A 215 16.26 6.99 22.10
N ASP A 216 16.27 5.76 21.57
CA ASP A 216 17.47 4.89 21.52
C ASP A 216 18.43 5.25 20.36
N GLU A 217 18.79 6.54 20.28
CA GLU A 217 19.79 7.02 19.33
C GLU A 217 21.13 6.31 19.51
N THR A 218 21.47 6.00 20.76
CA THR A 218 22.69 5.29 21.16
C THR A 218 22.75 3.90 20.54
N GLY A 219 21.71 3.08 20.69
CA GLY A 219 21.69 1.73 20.15
C GLY A 219 21.74 1.69 18.63
N ARG A 220 21.04 2.61 17.96
CA ARG A 220 21.10 2.71 16.49
C ARG A 220 22.48 3.18 16.02
N SER A 221 23.09 4.15 16.69
CA SER A 221 24.43 4.63 16.36
C SER A 221 25.46 3.52 16.56
N LEU A 222 25.34 2.76 17.66
CA LEU A 222 26.18 1.61 17.95
C LEU A 222 26.05 0.53 16.87
N ALA A 223 24.81 0.16 16.50
CA ALA A 223 24.57 -0.82 15.46
C ALA A 223 25.13 -0.38 14.10
N ARG A 224 24.88 0.87 13.70
CA ARG A 224 25.38 1.42 12.43
C ARG A 224 26.91 1.48 12.35
N ARG A 225 27.58 1.79 13.47
CA ARG A 225 29.04 1.92 13.53
C ARG A 225 29.77 0.60 13.65
N HIS A 226 29.11 -0.46 14.10
CA HIS A 226 29.81 -1.68 14.51
C HIS A 226 29.21 -2.98 13.97
N ALA A 227 27.99 -2.97 13.43
CA ALA A 227 27.45 -4.12 12.72
C ALA A 227 28.02 -4.16 11.28
N PRO A 228 28.87 -5.14 10.94
CA PRO A 228 29.61 -5.13 9.68
C PRO A 228 28.78 -5.42 8.44
N HIS A 229 27.57 -5.96 8.60
CA HIS A 229 26.70 -6.37 7.49
C HIS A 229 25.33 -5.65 7.50
N LEU A 230 25.20 -4.56 8.26
CA LEU A 230 23.97 -3.80 8.30
C LEU A 230 23.74 -3.09 6.95
N THR A 231 22.71 -3.47 6.22
CA THR A 231 22.45 -2.94 4.87
C THR A 231 21.15 -2.16 4.76
N ASN A 232 20.18 -2.42 5.65
CA ASN A 232 18.87 -1.81 5.58
C ASN A 232 18.51 -1.12 6.90
N VAL A 233 18.03 0.11 6.82
CA VAL A 233 17.63 0.91 7.98
C VAL A 233 16.25 1.49 7.73
N PHE A 234 15.35 1.24 8.68
CA PHE A 234 13.98 1.72 8.68
C PHE A 234 13.78 2.59 9.93
N VAL A 235 13.32 3.82 9.76
CA VAL A 235 13.09 4.72 10.90
C VAL A 235 11.66 5.25 10.83
N TRP A 236 10.88 4.97 11.87
CA TRP A 236 9.50 5.43 12.00
C TRP A 236 9.34 6.10 13.35
N ALA A 237 9.09 7.40 13.37
CA ALA A 237 9.16 8.15 14.60
C ALA A 237 7.94 9.06 14.83
N PRO A 238 7.37 9.13 16.05
CA PRO A 238 6.40 10.15 16.40
C PRO A 238 7.06 11.54 16.34
N TRP A 239 6.44 12.49 15.63
CA TRP A 239 7.01 13.84 15.38
C TRP A 239 7.40 14.59 16.66
N ARG A 240 6.63 14.43 17.74
CA ARG A 240 6.96 15.04 19.04
C ARG A 240 8.32 14.56 19.58
N ARG A 241 8.63 13.26 19.44
CA ARG A 241 9.90 12.67 19.90
C ARG A 241 11.06 13.06 18.98
N LEU A 242 10.85 13.12 17.66
CA LEU A 242 11.86 13.63 16.72
C LEU A 242 12.22 15.09 16.99
N ARG A 243 11.21 15.95 17.25
CA ARG A 243 11.44 17.35 17.58
C ARG A 243 12.21 17.49 18.88
N ASP A 244 11.81 16.75 19.92
CA ASP A 244 12.46 16.85 21.21
C ASP A 244 13.89 16.24 21.15
N ALA A 245 14.14 15.16 20.40
CA ALA A 245 15.49 14.68 20.12
C ALA A 245 16.33 15.71 19.33
N ALA A 246 15.74 16.31 18.29
CA ALA A 246 16.39 17.35 17.49
C ALA A 246 16.68 18.64 18.27
N ALA A 247 15.89 18.93 19.32
CA ALA A 247 16.07 20.06 20.23
C ALA A 247 16.99 19.74 21.42
N ARG A 248 17.07 18.47 21.86
CA ARG A 248 17.93 18.00 22.95
C ARG A 248 19.39 17.82 22.53
N ASN A 249 19.67 17.64 21.24
CA ASN A 249 21.04 17.54 20.74
C ASN A 249 21.65 18.95 20.62
N HIS A 250 22.37 19.35 21.67
CA HIS A 250 23.49 20.30 21.55
C HIS A 250 24.48 19.82 20.48
N GLU A 251 25.21 20.75 19.88
CA GLU A 251 26.25 20.51 18.88
C GLU A 251 27.00 19.20 19.17
N PRO A 252 27.16 18.31 18.17
CA PRO A 252 27.90 17.07 18.37
C PRO A 252 29.27 17.47 18.91
N SER A 253 29.61 17.01 20.12
CA SER A 253 30.92 17.31 20.68
C SER A 253 31.97 16.91 19.65
N GLU A 254 32.93 17.78 19.37
CA GLU A 254 33.98 17.59 18.36
C GLU A 254 34.79 16.28 18.53
N ARG A 255 34.53 15.53 19.60
CA ARG A 255 35.10 14.19 19.86
C ARG A 255 34.36 13.05 19.16
N GLU A 256 33.11 13.22 18.72
CA GLU A 256 32.37 12.17 17.98
C GLU A 256 32.46 12.32 16.46
N SER A 257 32.85 13.50 15.97
CA SER A 257 33.05 13.85 14.56
C SER A 257 34.46 13.53 14.04
N ALA A 258 35.30 12.87 14.84
CA ALA A 258 36.61 12.39 14.41
C ALA A 258 36.49 11.11 13.56
N GLY A 259 36.30 11.32 12.25
CA GLY A 259 36.47 10.39 11.13
C GLY A 259 36.73 8.91 11.44
N ARG A 260 35.68 8.10 11.46
CA ARG A 260 35.76 6.66 11.18
C ARG A 260 34.57 6.25 10.32
N ASP A 261 34.89 5.61 9.21
CA ASP A 261 33.97 5.22 8.14
C ASP A 261 32.85 4.29 8.64
N LEU A 262 31.66 4.41 8.04
CA LEU A 262 30.59 3.42 8.17
C LEU A 262 31.16 2.04 7.79
N VAL A 263 30.90 1.01 8.61
CA VAL A 263 31.47 -0.34 8.37
C VAL A 263 30.81 -1.02 7.17
N SER A 264 29.63 -0.57 6.73
CA SER A 264 28.86 -1.16 5.64
C SER A 264 28.13 -0.11 4.79
N ALA A 265 28.05 -0.40 3.48
CA ALA A 265 27.36 0.45 2.53
C ALA A 265 25.86 0.10 2.50
N LEU A 266 25.01 1.07 2.85
CA LEU A 266 23.56 0.88 2.96
C LEU A 266 22.91 0.73 1.58
N GLN A 267 21.97 -0.20 1.48
CA GLN A 267 21.23 -0.50 0.25
C GLN A 267 19.76 -0.07 0.32
N HIS A 268 19.18 0.02 1.52
CA HIS A 268 17.78 0.40 1.72
C HIS A 268 17.65 1.37 2.89
N ILE A 269 17.08 2.55 2.62
CA ILE A 269 16.67 3.50 3.65
C ILE A 269 15.18 3.78 3.48
N GLU A 270 14.42 3.61 4.55
CA GLU A 270 13.01 3.98 4.63
C GLU A 270 12.76 4.84 5.86
N LEU A 271 12.19 6.03 5.64
CA LEU A 271 11.74 6.93 6.70
C LEU A 271 10.23 7.09 6.62
N GLY A 272 9.53 6.88 7.74
CA GLY A 272 8.07 6.95 7.80
C GLY A 272 7.48 7.67 9.00
N LYS A 273 6.20 8.03 8.86
CA LYS A 273 5.43 8.78 9.87
C LYS A 273 4.57 7.87 10.72
N SER A 274 4.57 8.07 12.04
CA SER A 274 3.54 7.49 12.90
C SER A 274 2.15 8.09 12.58
N ARG A 275 1.11 7.25 12.60
CA ARG A 275 -0.25 7.52 12.10
C ARG A 275 -1.05 8.58 12.90
N TYR A 276 -0.49 9.14 13.97
CA TYR A 276 -1.27 9.76 15.05
C TYR A 276 -0.89 11.20 15.46
N LEU A 277 -0.02 11.91 14.75
CA LEU A 277 0.36 13.27 15.19
C LEU A 277 0.38 14.30 14.04
N GLU A 278 -0.29 15.43 14.27
CA GLU A 278 -0.28 16.61 13.41
C GLU A 278 1.10 17.31 13.40
N GLU A 279 1.43 17.92 12.27
CA GLU A 279 2.73 18.52 11.96
C GLU A 279 2.91 19.92 12.57
N PRO A 280 4.12 20.27 13.04
CA PRO A 280 4.71 21.59 12.87
C PRO A 280 5.51 21.66 11.55
N GLU A 281 5.49 22.81 10.89
CA GLU A 281 5.96 23.02 9.49
C GLU A 281 7.50 22.99 9.28
N ASP A 282 8.32 22.80 10.31
CA ASP A 282 9.70 23.31 10.30
C ASP A 282 10.86 22.28 10.20
N LEU A 283 10.63 20.97 10.03
CA LEU A 283 11.72 19.98 9.98
C LEU A 283 11.58 19.01 8.78
N SER A 284 12.49 19.16 7.79
CA SER A 284 12.65 18.24 6.66
C SER A 284 13.27 16.91 7.11
N ASP A 285 12.74 15.77 6.65
CA ASP A 285 13.32 14.43 6.89
C ASP A 285 14.79 14.32 6.49
N PHE A 286 15.26 15.12 5.55
CA PHE A 286 16.66 15.08 5.16
C PHE A 286 17.60 15.66 6.22
N VAL A 287 17.09 16.54 7.11
CA VAL A 287 17.82 16.95 8.32
C VAL A 287 18.01 15.75 9.26
N ILE A 288 17.05 14.82 9.30
CA ILE A 288 17.19 13.57 10.05
C ILE A 288 18.23 12.67 9.36
N ILE A 289 18.16 12.48 8.04
CA ILE A 289 19.13 11.66 7.28
C ILE A 289 20.58 12.17 7.46
N THR A 290 20.78 13.47 7.32
CA THR A 290 22.11 14.10 7.46
C THR A 290 22.63 14.04 8.89
N ARG A 291 21.76 14.24 9.90
CA ARG A 291 22.12 14.07 11.32
C ARG A 291 22.36 12.61 11.71
N LEU A 292 21.78 11.66 10.98
CA LEU A 292 22.03 10.21 11.14
C LEU A 292 23.36 9.75 10.51
N ALA A 293 24.21 10.67 10.04
CA ALA A 293 25.55 10.45 9.48
C ALA A 293 25.58 9.60 8.20
N PHE A 294 24.50 9.60 7.41
CA PHE A 294 24.50 8.98 6.09
C PHE A 294 25.20 9.89 5.08
N ASN A 295 26.51 9.70 4.89
CA ASN A 295 27.32 10.52 3.97
C ASN A 295 27.63 9.82 2.64
N ASP A 296 27.46 8.49 2.58
CA ASP A 296 27.66 7.69 1.36
C ASP A 296 26.34 7.01 0.94
N PHE A 297 25.84 7.39 -0.23
CA PHE A 297 24.64 6.83 -0.85
C PHE A 297 24.95 6.02 -2.12
N SER A 298 26.24 5.74 -2.39
CA SER A 298 26.70 5.10 -3.62
C SER A 298 26.12 3.68 -3.83
N ALA A 299 25.92 2.94 -2.73
CA ALA A 299 25.33 1.60 -2.72
C ALA A 299 23.80 1.60 -2.56
N LEU A 300 23.17 2.77 -2.35
CA LEU A 300 21.75 2.85 -2.05
C LEU A 300 20.92 2.44 -3.26
N ARG A 301 20.05 1.44 -3.09
CA ARG A 301 19.16 0.90 -4.13
C ARG A 301 17.70 1.28 -3.91
N ILE A 302 17.29 1.44 -2.65
CA ILE A 302 15.92 1.80 -2.28
C ILE A 302 15.96 3.00 -1.33
N LEU A 303 15.25 4.06 -1.69
CA LEU A 303 15.04 5.24 -0.87
C LEU A 303 13.54 5.52 -0.78
N LYS A 304 12.97 5.38 0.41
CA LYS A 304 11.57 5.69 0.68
C LYS A 304 11.45 6.75 1.76
N LEU A 305 10.89 7.90 1.41
CA LEU A 305 10.66 9.02 2.30
C LEU A 305 9.17 9.28 2.36
N ASN A 306 8.49 8.66 3.32
CA ASN A 306 7.04 8.75 3.49
C ASN A 306 6.63 10.04 4.22
N SER A 307 7.48 11.05 4.21
CA SER A 307 7.33 12.35 4.83
C SER A 307 7.56 13.47 3.82
N ALA A 308 6.94 14.62 4.06
CA ALA A 308 7.10 15.76 3.18
C ALA A 308 8.57 16.24 3.24
N ILE A 309 9.27 16.10 2.12
CA ILE A 309 10.67 16.53 2.00
C ILE A 309 10.80 17.81 1.20
N ASP A 310 11.75 18.66 1.57
CA ASP A 310 12.23 19.75 0.71
C ASP A 310 13.30 19.22 -0.24
N TYR A 311 13.00 19.15 -1.55
CA TYR A 311 13.94 18.67 -2.58
C TYR A 311 15.26 19.44 -2.60
N ARG A 312 15.29 20.70 -2.13
CA ARG A 312 16.51 21.51 -2.04
C ARG A 312 17.48 20.99 -0.97
N THR A 313 16.99 20.18 -0.03
CA THR A 313 17.81 19.57 1.01
C THR A 313 18.38 18.22 0.58
N LEU A 314 17.94 17.66 -0.55
CA LEU A 314 18.49 16.40 -1.06
C LEU A 314 19.91 16.60 -1.61
N PRO A 315 20.80 15.61 -1.46
CA PRO A 315 22.09 15.60 -2.12
C PRO A 315 21.90 15.55 -3.63
N PRO A 316 22.93 15.94 -4.41
CA PRO A 316 22.90 15.81 -5.86
C PRO A 316 22.55 14.37 -6.28
N SER A 317 21.80 14.23 -7.38
CA SER A 317 21.41 12.91 -7.92
C SER A 317 22.60 12.01 -8.23
N GLU A 318 23.78 12.58 -8.48
CA GLU A 318 25.06 11.89 -8.69
C GLU A 318 25.50 11.05 -7.48
N ASN A 319 25.05 11.40 -6.27
CA ASN A 319 25.34 10.65 -5.06
C ASN A 319 24.54 9.33 -4.99
N PHE A 320 23.56 9.12 -5.89
CA PHE A 320 22.66 7.97 -5.91
C PHE A 320 22.82 7.11 -7.19
N PRO A 321 24.03 6.67 -7.56
CA PRO A 321 24.28 5.96 -8.82
C PRO A 321 23.62 4.58 -8.91
N SER A 322 23.31 3.97 -7.76
CA SER A 322 22.73 2.63 -7.67
C SER A 322 21.21 2.63 -7.41
N LEU A 323 20.57 3.80 -7.31
CA LEU A 323 19.18 3.91 -6.87
C LEU A 323 18.20 3.38 -7.94
N VAL A 324 17.40 2.40 -7.55
CA VAL A 324 16.43 1.68 -8.41
C VAL A 324 14.99 2.03 -8.04
N THR A 325 14.72 2.17 -6.74
CA THR A 325 13.38 2.44 -6.19
C THR A 325 13.40 3.73 -5.38
N LEU A 326 12.53 4.67 -5.76
CA LEU A 326 12.34 5.94 -5.08
C LEU A 326 10.86 6.13 -4.73
N ALA A 327 10.56 6.29 -3.44
CA ALA A 327 9.24 6.71 -2.97
C ALA A 327 9.35 8.02 -2.20
N LEU A 328 8.59 9.04 -2.57
CA LEU A 328 8.67 10.36 -1.97
C LEU A 328 7.27 10.90 -1.67
N ARG A 329 7.07 11.40 -0.46
CA ARG A 329 5.89 12.22 -0.12
C ARG A 329 6.18 13.69 -0.43
N CYS A 330 5.27 14.30 -1.18
CA CYS A 330 5.38 15.68 -1.63
C CYS A 330 4.92 16.68 -0.55
N ILE A 331 5.46 17.90 -0.57
CA ILE A 331 5.03 19.03 0.27
C ILE A 331 3.64 19.51 -0.14
N ARG A 332 2.90 20.05 0.84
CA ARG A 332 1.50 20.49 0.74
C ARG A 332 1.30 21.79 -0.05
N ASP A 333 2.30 22.67 -0.17
CA ASP A 333 2.16 23.99 -0.79
C ASP A 333 2.19 23.93 -2.34
N PRO A 334 1.09 24.26 -3.03
CA PRO A 334 1.00 24.29 -4.50
C PRO A 334 1.84 25.40 -5.15
N THR A 335 2.22 26.44 -4.40
CA THR A 335 2.74 27.70 -4.97
C THR A 335 4.25 27.70 -5.20
N ALA A 336 4.98 26.73 -4.64
CA ALA A 336 6.42 26.63 -4.77
C ALA A 336 6.83 26.02 -6.13
N SER A 337 6.75 26.79 -7.22
CA SER A 337 7.20 26.33 -8.54
C SER A 337 8.65 25.83 -8.52
N SER A 338 9.52 26.45 -7.72
CA SER A 338 10.92 26.06 -7.53
C SER A 338 11.09 24.69 -6.86
N TYR A 339 10.18 24.31 -5.96
CA TYR A 339 10.17 23.00 -5.29
C TYR A 339 10.01 21.88 -6.31
N TRP A 340 8.99 21.99 -7.16
CA TRP A 340 8.68 20.99 -8.17
C TRP A 340 9.73 20.93 -9.28
N ILE A 341 10.28 22.07 -9.69
CA ILE A 341 11.40 22.11 -10.66
C ILE A 341 12.60 21.33 -10.11
N ALA A 342 13.00 21.58 -8.85
CA ALA A 342 14.12 20.88 -8.23
C ALA A 342 13.85 19.38 -8.09
N GLY A 343 12.65 18.99 -7.61
CA GLY A 343 12.29 17.59 -7.42
C GLY A 343 12.23 16.80 -8.73
N LEU A 344 11.61 17.36 -9.76
CA LEU A 344 11.54 16.71 -11.08
C LEU A 344 12.92 16.62 -11.73
N ALA A 345 13.78 17.64 -11.56
CA ALA A 345 15.16 17.60 -12.03
C ALA A 345 15.97 16.50 -11.31
N PHE A 346 15.80 16.37 -9.99
CA PHE A 346 16.42 15.29 -9.21
C PHE A 346 16.01 13.92 -9.74
N ILE A 347 14.71 13.65 -9.89
CA ILE A 347 14.17 12.36 -10.35
C ILE A 347 14.69 12.02 -11.75
N ARG A 348 14.66 12.99 -12.67
CA ARG A 348 15.11 12.81 -14.06
C ARG A 348 16.57 12.39 -14.16
N ASN A 349 17.42 12.87 -13.25
CA ASN A 349 18.87 12.66 -13.30
C ASN A 349 19.31 11.37 -12.58
N LEU A 350 18.39 10.54 -12.10
CA LEU A 350 18.72 9.24 -11.51
C LEU A 350 18.93 8.17 -12.60
N PRO A 351 20.14 7.60 -12.72
CA PRO A 351 20.52 6.82 -13.90
C PRO A 351 19.86 5.44 -13.99
N ARG A 352 19.53 4.83 -12.84
CA ARG A 352 19.04 3.44 -12.74
C ARG A 352 17.60 3.31 -12.22
N LEU A 353 16.88 4.42 -12.12
CA LEU A 353 15.53 4.43 -11.56
C LEU A 353 14.55 3.64 -12.44
N THR A 354 13.96 2.59 -11.86
CA THR A 354 12.92 1.78 -12.51
C THR A 354 11.58 1.86 -11.81
N THR A 355 11.57 2.21 -10.52
CA THR A 355 10.37 2.23 -9.68
C THR A 355 10.24 3.61 -9.03
N LEU A 356 9.15 4.32 -9.33
CA LEU A 356 8.86 5.64 -8.78
C LEU A 356 7.47 5.67 -8.12
N GLN A 357 7.42 6.11 -6.87
CA GLN A 357 6.19 6.39 -6.16
C GLN A 357 6.19 7.85 -5.68
N LEU A 358 5.20 8.62 -6.13
CA LEU A 358 4.94 9.97 -5.61
C LEU A 358 3.67 9.91 -4.75
N ILE A 359 3.87 10.12 -3.46
CA ILE A 359 2.81 10.15 -2.46
C ILE A 359 2.42 11.60 -2.24
N ALA A 360 1.13 11.85 -2.06
CA ALA A 360 0.62 13.20 -1.81
C ALA A 360 0.91 14.19 -2.97
N TRP A 361 1.00 13.70 -4.21
CA TRP A 361 1.29 14.54 -5.36
C TRP A 361 0.16 15.54 -5.66
N ASN A 362 0.52 16.74 -6.09
CA ASN A 362 -0.42 17.80 -6.43
C ASN A 362 -0.89 17.68 -7.89
N ARG A 363 -2.21 17.56 -8.10
CA ARG A 363 -2.83 17.37 -9.42
C ARG A 363 -2.50 18.49 -10.44
N SER A 364 -2.11 19.67 -9.98
CA SER A 364 -1.75 20.81 -10.85
C SER A 364 -0.34 20.77 -11.43
N VAL A 365 0.52 19.85 -10.97
CA VAL A 365 1.94 19.86 -11.33
C VAL A 365 2.27 18.71 -12.26
N SER A 366 2.47 18.99 -13.55
CA SER A 366 2.89 17.96 -14.50
C SER A 366 4.17 17.23 -14.06
N VAL A 367 4.09 15.91 -13.89
CA VAL A 367 5.24 15.04 -13.55
C VAL A 367 6.11 14.67 -14.75
N VAL A 368 5.63 14.97 -15.97
CA VAL A 368 6.29 14.64 -17.24
C VAL A 368 7.79 14.99 -17.26
N PRO A 369 8.24 16.15 -16.77
CA PRO A 369 9.66 16.51 -16.77
C PRO A 369 10.55 15.58 -15.94
N GLY A 370 10.00 14.87 -14.96
CA GLY A 370 10.73 13.95 -14.08
C GLY A 370 10.73 12.49 -14.53
N LEU A 371 9.92 12.12 -15.52
CA LEU A 371 9.77 10.73 -15.93
C LEU A 371 10.97 10.23 -16.75
N SER A 372 11.33 8.96 -16.57
CA SER A 372 12.41 8.30 -17.29
C SER A 372 11.87 7.15 -18.17
N PRO A 373 12.47 6.90 -19.34
CA PRO A 373 12.05 5.81 -20.23
C PRO A 373 12.38 4.41 -19.67
N ASN A 374 13.17 4.34 -18.59
CA ASN A 374 13.54 3.09 -17.91
C ASN A 374 12.53 2.69 -16.84
N LEU A 375 11.55 3.53 -16.52
CA LEU A 375 10.51 3.23 -15.54
C LEU A 375 9.71 1.98 -15.95
N ARG A 376 9.60 1.06 -15.00
CA ARG A 376 8.78 -0.16 -15.04
C ARG A 376 7.58 -0.05 -14.13
N THR A 377 7.71 0.66 -13.02
CA THR A 377 6.64 0.85 -12.03
C THR A 377 6.48 2.33 -11.72
N LEU A 378 5.26 2.84 -11.88
CA LEU A 378 4.89 4.21 -11.56
C LEU A 378 3.63 4.21 -10.70
N GLU A 379 3.73 4.80 -9.51
CA GLU A 379 2.59 5.02 -8.62
C GLU A 379 2.45 6.51 -8.29
N LEU A 380 1.31 7.07 -8.67
CA LEU A 380 0.94 8.45 -8.40
C LEU A 380 -0.30 8.45 -7.51
N THR A 381 -0.12 8.87 -6.25
CA THR A 381 -1.23 9.05 -5.32
C THR A 381 -1.30 10.51 -4.90
N THR A 382 -2.49 11.10 -5.01
CA THR A 382 -2.69 12.50 -4.61
C THR A 382 -3.02 12.57 -3.13
N HIS A 383 -2.74 13.72 -2.52
CA HIS A 383 -3.26 14.02 -1.20
C HIS A 383 -4.62 14.67 -1.37
N TYR A 384 -5.60 14.21 -0.61
CA TYR A 384 -6.76 15.02 -0.31
C TYR A 384 -6.53 15.62 1.06
N ASP A 385 -6.20 16.91 1.10
CA ASP A 385 -6.29 17.61 2.36
C ASP A 385 -7.77 17.75 2.73
N ARG A 386 -8.13 17.40 3.96
CA ARG A 386 -9.50 17.65 4.46
C ARG A 386 -9.78 19.15 4.55
N ASP A 387 -8.72 19.96 4.62
CA ASP A 387 -8.78 21.40 4.82
C ASP A 387 -8.41 22.22 3.57
N ALA A 388 -7.72 21.62 2.58
CA ALA A 388 -7.43 22.32 1.33
C ALA A 388 -8.65 22.28 0.41
N VAL A 389 -9.12 23.46 0.07
CA VAL A 389 -9.90 23.73 -1.13
C VAL A 389 -8.99 23.38 -2.30
N ASP A 390 -8.93 22.11 -2.72
CA ASP A 390 -8.24 21.73 -3.96
C ASP A 390 -9.26 21.49 -5.09
N PRO A 391 -9.72 22.56 -5.77
CA PRO A 391 -10.69 22.52 -6.85
C PRO A 391 -9.99 22.24 -8.20
N LEU A 392 -8.83 21.59 -8.22
CA LEU A 392 -8.04 21.51 -9.43
C LEU A 392 -8.44 20.32 -10.31
N PRO A 393 -8.72 20.57 -11.61
CA PRO A 393 -9.22 19.56 -12.53
C PRO A 393 -8.15 18.50 -12.87
N TYR A 394 -8.61 17.30 -13.21
CA TYR A 394 -7.81 16.16 -13.68
C TYR A 394 -7.08 16.41 -15.03
N GLY A 395 -6.99 17.65 -15.49
CA GLY A 395 -6.44 18.02 -16.80
C GLY A 395 -5.01 17.54 -17.01
N HIS A 396 -4.12 17.76 -16.03
CA HIS A 396 -2.73 17.32 -16.14
C HIS A 396 -2.59 15.80 -16.13
N ILE A 397 -3.41 15.09 -15.36
CA ILE A 397 -3.34 13.62 -15.34
C ILE A 397 -3.89 13.01 -16.64
N HIS A 398 -4.94 13.59 -17.22
CA HIS A 398 -5.45 13.16 -18.52
C HIS A 398 -4.40 13.37 -19.63
N GLN A 399 -3.72 14.53 -19.62
CA GLN A 399 -2.60 14.79 -20.54
C GLN A 399 -1.45 13.80 -20.33
N LEU A 400 -1.08 13.53 -19.08
CA LEU A 400 -0.06 12.55 -18.73
C LEU A 400 -0.39 11.17 -19.31
N ILE A 401 -1.61 10.67 -19.11
CA ILE A 401 -2.07 9.36 -19.60
C ILE A 401 -1.83 9.22 -21.11
N HIS A 402 -2.12 10.27 -21.89
CA HIS A 402 -1.86 10.27 -23.32
C HIS A 402 -0.37 10.24 -23.71
N GLN A 403 0.51 10.75 -22.84
CA GLN A 403 1.95 10.83 -23.09
C GLN A 403 2.74 9.63 -22.52
N LEU A 404 2.19 8.89 -21.56
CA LEU A 404 2.88 7.78 -20.88
C LEU A 404 3.44 6.73 -21.85
N ALA A 405 2.71 6.40 -22.91
CA ALA A 405 3.17 5.41 -23.91
C ALA A 405 4.48 5.84 -24.61
N THR A 406 4.67 7.13 -24.81
CA THR A 406 5.87 7.71 -25.43
C THR A 406 6.99 7.91 -24.40
N LEU A 407 6.64 8.36 -23.20
CA LEU A 407 7.61 8.72 -22.15
C LEU A 407 8.18 7.49 -21.43
N CYS A 408 7.35 6.50 -21.15
CA CYS A 408 7.67 5.32 -20.34
C CYS A 408 7.25 4.02 -21.08
N PRO A 409 7.87 3.68 -22.22
CA PRO A 409 7.45 2.54 -23.03
C PRO A 409 7.69 1.18 -22.35
N ARG A 410 8.52 1.15 -21.29
CA ARG A 410 8.83 -0.05 -20.51
C ARG A 410 7.94 -0.25 -19.29
N LEU A 411 6.92 0.59 -19.10
CA LEU A 411 6.05 0.53 -17.94
C LEU A 411 5.26 -0.78 -17.90
N GLU A 412 5.44 -1.55 -16.83
CA GLU A 412 4.80 -2.84 -16.54
C GLU A 412 3.69 -2.69 -15.50
N GLU A 413 3.84 -1.74 -14.58
CA GLU A 413 2.91 -1.46 -13.48
C GLU A 413 2.59 0.03 -13.39
N LEU A 414 1.30 0.34 -13.30
CA LEU A 414 0.81 1.71 -13.14
C LEU A 414 -0.26 1.76 -12.06
N ALA A 415 -0.09 2.66 -11.10
CA ALA A 415 -1.13 3.04 -10.17
C ALA A 415 -1.40 4.54 -10.31
N ILE A 416 -2.61 4.91 -10.71
CA ILE A 416 -2.93 6.28 -11.11
C ILE A 416 -4.36 6.65 -10.76
N GLU A 417 -4.56 7.93 -10.46
CA GLU A 417 -5.88 8.50 -10.23
C GLU A 417 -6.44 9.13 -11.50
N MET A 418 -7.75 8.99 -11.74
CA MET A 418 -8.46 9.68 -12.81
C MET A 418 -9.91 9.96 -12.42
N SER A 419 -10.51 11.00 -12.98
CA SER A 419 -11.94 11.25 -12.76
C SER A 419 -12.78 10.24 -13.52
N ARG A 420 -13.87 9.81 -12.89
CA ARG A 420 -14.96 9.20 -13.62
C ARG A 420 -15.91 10.28 -14.11
N SER A 421 -16.28 10.23 -15.39
CA SER A 421 -17.21 11.15 -16.06
C SER A 421 -18.40 10.36 -16.60
N ARG A 422 -18.99 9.52 -15.73
CA ARG A 422 -20.20 8.75 -15.98
C ARG A 422 -20.08 7.77 -17.17
N GLY A 423 -18.86 7.35 -17.51
CA GLY A 423 -18.59 6.44 -18.61
C GLY A 423 -18.59 7.10 -19.98
N ASP A 424 -18.48 8.43 -20.08
CA ASP A 424 -18.53 9.15 -21.36
C ASP A 424 -17.35 8.84 -22.31
N ALA A 425 -17.44 9.33 -23.54
CA ALA A 425 -16.39 9.14 -24.55
C ALA A 425 -14.99 9.63 -24.11
N SER A 426 -14.92 10.64 -23.25
CA SER A 426 -13.65 11.17 -22.72
C SER A 426 -13.00 10.19 -21.74
N GLU A 427 -13.78 9.63 -20.81
CA GLU A 427 -13.37 8.55 -19.90
C GLU A 427 -12.87 7.33 -20.68
N VAL A 428 -13.64 6.91 -21.68
CA VAL A 428 -13.29 5.78 -22.55
C VAL A 428 -12.01 6.06 -23.34
N ALA A 429 -11.78 7.30 -23.80
CA ALA A 429 -10.55 7.68 -24.48
C ALA A 429 -9.31 7.55 -23.58
N LEU A 430 -9.45 7.83 -22.27
CA LEU A 430 -8.37 7.62 -21.29
C LEU A 430 -8.07 6.15 -21.07
N TYR A 431 -9.10 5.30 -20.94
CA TYR A 431 -8.91 3.84 -20.89
C TYR A 431 -8.22 3.31 -22.15
N ARG A 432 -8.63 3.81 -23.33
CA ARG A 432 -7.96 3.46 -24.60
C ARG A 432 -6.50 3.91 -24.62
N ALA A 433 -6.20 5.09 -24.08
CA ALA A 433 -4.84 5.62 -24.00
C ALA A 433 -3.95 4.80 -23.06
N LEU A 434 -4.47 4.34 -21.90
CA LEU A 434 -3.76 3.40 -21.02
C LEU A 434 -3.45 2.08 -21.74
N GLY A 435 -4.37 1.61 -22.58
CA GLY A 435 -4.16 0.43 -23.43
C GLY A 435 -3.06 0.60 -24.50
N ARG A 436 -2.59 1.82 -24.78
CA ARG A 436 -1.44 2.06 -25.68
C ARG A 436 -0.09 1.77 -25.04
N LEU A 437 -0.04 1.48 -23.73
CA LEU A 437 1.18 1.07 -23.05
C LEU A 437 1.51 -0.39 -23.42
N PRO A 438 2.61 -0.64 -24.16
CA PRO A 438 2.85 -1.96 -24.75
C PRO A 438 3.17 -3.02 -23.71
N ARG A 439 3.83 -2.64 -22.60
CA ARG A 439 4.25 -3.58 -21.55
C ARG A 439 3.38 -3.57 -20.29
N LEU A 440 2.34 -2.74 -20.22
CA LEU A 440 1.52 -2.64 -19.00
C LEU A 440 0.80 -3.96 -18.72
N ARG A 441 1.07 -4.56 -17.57
CA ARG A 441 0.49 -5.84 -17.12
C ARG A 441 -0.39 -5.68 -15.89
N ARG A 442 -0.02 -4.79 -14.97
CA ARG A 442 -0.75 -4.51 -13.74
C ARG A 442 -1.17 -3.06 -13.70
N LEU A 443 -2.45 -2.81 -13.48
CA LEU A 443 -3.01 -1.47 -13.42
C LEU A 443 -3.88 -1.33 -12.18
N THR A 444 -3.65 -0.26 -11.41
CA THR A 444 -4.51 0.16 -10.30
C THR A 444 -5.11 1.52 -10.65
N LEU A 445 -6.43 1.57 -10.78
CA LEU A 445 -7.20 2.78 -11.05
C LEU A 445 -7.92 3.26 -9.79
N TYR A 446 -7.55 4.45 -9.37
CA TYR A 446 -8.21 5.23 -8.33
C TYR A 446 -9.20 6.18 -9.01
N LEU A 447 -10.48 5.82 -9.05
CA LEU A 447 -11.50 6.61 -9.72
C LEU A 447 -12.04 7.68 -8.78
N GLY A 448 -11.85 8.95 -9.14
CA GLY A 448 -12.41 10.08 -8.43
C GLY A 448 -13.86 10.34 -8.83
N ALA A 449 -14.72 10.59 -7.84
CA ALA A 449 -16.14 10.84 -8.03
C ALA A 449 -16.57 12.26 -7.61
N SER A 450 -15.63 13.08 -7.14
CA SER A 450 -15.89 14.46 -6.75
C SER A 450 -16.54 15.26 -7.89
N PRO A 451 -17.53 16.13 -7.57
CA PRO A 451 -18.17 16.98 -8.55
C PRO A 451 -17.21 18.06 -9.07
N ALA A 452 -17.63 18.74 -10.14
CA ALA A 452 -16.90 19.85 -10.74
C ALA A 452 -16.53 20.93 -9.69
N PRO A 453 -15.37 21.58 -9.87
CA PRO A 453 -14.91 22.61 -8.95
C PRO A 453 -15.82 23.84 -8.92
N LEU A 454 -15.66 24.65 -7.88
CA LEU A 454 -16.37 25.92 -7.77
C LEU A 454 -15.93 26.88 -8.88
N VAL A 455 -16.89 27.56 -9.48
CA VAL A 455 -16.71 28.59 -10.50
C VAL A 455 -17.06 29.97 -9.95
N GLN A 456 -16.40 31.01 -10.46
CA GLN A 456 -16.78 32.39 -10.15
C GLN A 456 -18.04 32.76 -10.92
N VAL A 457 -19.05 33.22 -10.19
CA VAL A 457 -20.33 33.69 -10.72
C VAL A 457 -20.55 35.12 -10.26
N THR A 458 -20.78 36.02 -11.22
CA THR A 458 -21.19 37.39 -10.95
C THR A 458 -22.69 37.41 -10.67
N LYS A 459 -23.08 37.83 -9.48
CA LYS A 459 -24.47 38.01 -9.09
C LYS A 459 -25.07 39.26 -9.73
N GLU A 460 -26.40 39.36 -9.71
CA GLU A 460 -27.16 40.49 -10.25
C GLU A 460 -26.78 41.85 -9.62
N ASP A 461 -26.29 41.85 -8.38
CA ASP A 461 -25.79 43.02 -7.65
C ASP A 461 -24.34 43.41 -8.02
N GLY A 462 -23.73 42.73 -8.99
CA GLY A 462 -22.35 42.93 -9.42
C GLY A 462 -21.30 42.28 -8.51
N THR A 463 -21.69 41.58 -7.44
CA THR A 463 -20.75 40.89 -6.57
C THR A 463 -20.30 39.55 -7.16
N VAL A 464 -19.00 39.24 -7.04
CA VAL A 464 -18.46 37.94 -7.45
C VAL A 464 -18.57 36.95 -6.29
N ALA A 465 -19.23 35.83 -6.52
CA ALA A 465 -19.34 34.72 -5.60
C ALA A 465 -18.78 33.44 -6.22
N LEU A 466 -18.37 32.46 -5.40
CA LEU A 466 -18.10 31.11 -5.89
C LEU A 466 -19.37 30.27 -5.77
N ASP A 467 -19.75 29.59 -6.84
CA ASP A 467 -20.87 28.66 -6.92
C ASP A 467 -20.44 27.37 -7.63
N THR A 468 -21.26 26.33 -7.62
CA THR A 468 -21.06 25.18 -8.50
C THR A 468 -21.68 25.43 -9.88
N PRO A 469 -21.08 24.91 -10.97
CA PRO A 469 -21.66 25.04 -12.31
C PRO A 469 -23.01 24.31 -12.40
N VAL A 470 -23.86 24.77 -13.31
CA VAL A 470 -25.04 24.00 -13.73
C VAL A 470 -24.64 23.24 -14.98
N GLU A 471 -24.49 21.93 -14.84
CA GLU A 471 -24.08 21.09 -15.96
C GLU A 471 -25.19 21.00 -17.03
N PRO A 472 -24.86 20.91 -18.33
CA PRO A 472 -25.86 20.89 -19.41
C PRO A 472 -26.92 19.79 -19.29
N TRP A 473 -26.62 18.71 -18.56
CA TRP A 473 -27.53 17.58 -18.34
C TRP A 473 -28.38 17.70 -17.06
N PHE A 474 -28.26 18.80 -16.30
CA PHE A 474 -29.13 19.01 -15.14
C PHE A 474 -30.52 19.41 -15.62
N ASP A 475 -31.51 18.57 -15.31
CA ASP A 475 -32.92 18.95 -15.42
C ASP A 475 -33.27 19.99 -14.35
N ALA A 476 -34.49 20.56 -14.43
CA ALA A 476 -34.93 21.58 -13.49
C ALA A 476 -34.83 21.13 -12.01
N TRP A 477 -35.05 19.83 -11.73
CA TRP A 477 -34.95 19.26 -10.39
C TRP A 477 -33.49 19.10 -9.94
N ALA A 478 -32.59 18.70 -10.83
CA ALA A 478 -31.17 18.52 -10.57
C ALA A 478 -30.43 19.86 -10.41
N ALA A 479 -30.91 20.91 -11.09
CA ALA A 479 -30.39 22.26 -10.96
C ALA A 479 -30.72 22.92 -9.62
N GLU A 480 -31.68 22.38 -8.85
CA GLU A 480 -32.00 22.87 -7.52
C GLU A 480 -30.85 22.61 -6.53
N TYR A 481 -30.54 23.61 -5.70
CA TYR A 481 -29.62 23.44 -4.58
C TYR A 481 -30.11 22.35 -3.62
N LEU A 482 -29.18 21.60 -3.05
CA LEU A 482 -29.49 20.67 -1.97
C LEU A 482 -30.01 21.47 -0.76
N ARG A 483 -31.32 21.36 -0.49
CA ARG A 483 -31.95 21.99 0.68
C ARG A 483 -31.52 21.22 1.92
N GLY A 484 -30.75 21.86 2.80
CA GLY A 484 -30.67 21.48 4.20
C GLY A 484 -31.51 22.48 4.98
N GLU A 485 -32.61 22.04 5.60
CA GLU A 485 -33.15 22.84 6.71
C GLU A 485 -32.06 22.95 7.77
N PRO A 486 -31.88 24.11 8.43
CA PRO A 486 -31.07 24.23 9.63
C PRO A 486 -31.77 23.53 10.81
N ALA A 487 -32.20 22.28 10.64
CA ALA A 487 -32.70 21.43 11.69
C ALA A 487 -31.48 20.83 12.41
N LYS A 488 -31.20 21.35 13.61
CA LYS A 488 -30.30 20.82 14.65
C LYS A 488 -29.11 19.99 14.11
N GLY A 489 -28.15 20.68 13.49
CA GLY A 489 -26.78 20.15 13.33
C GLY A 489 -26.42 19.54 11.97
N ILE A 490 -27.29 19.56 10.95
CA ILE A 490 -26.90 19.22 9.57
C ILE A 490 -26.58 20.52 8.81
N PRO A 491 -25.29 20.80 8.48
CA PRO A 491 -24.95 22.01 7.73
C PRO A 491 -25.53 21.96 6.31
N GLY A 492 -25.96 23.12 5.80
CA GLY A 492 -26.44 23.24 4.43
C GLY A 492 -25.30 22.95 3.43
N LEU A 493 -25.56 22.11 2.42
CA LEU A 493 -24.60 21.75 1.37
C LEU A 493 -24.47 22.78 0.25
N ARG A 494 -24.97 24.01 0.45
CA ARG A 494 -24.73 25.09 -0.51
C ARG A 494 -23.22 25.33 -0.61
N PRO A 495 -22.66 25.49 -1.83
CA PRO A 495 -23.35 25.76 -3.10
C PRO A 495 -23.70 24.53 -3.96
N HIS A 496 -23.69 23.29 -3.44
CA HIS A 496 -23.96 22.09 -4.23
C HIS A 496 -25.45 21.90 -4.55
N ARG A 497 -25.69 21.32 -5.73
CA ARG A 497 -27.03 21.02 -6.31
C ARG A 497 -27.32 19.54 -6.30
N ARG A 498 -28.60 19.15 -6.43
CA ARG A 498 -29.02 17.74 -6.50
C ARG A 498 -28.31 16.98 -7.63
N GLY A 499 -28.07 17.64 -8.77
CA GLY A 499 -27.29 17.10 -9.89
C GLY A 499 -25.87 16.69 -9.52
N HIS A 500 -25.20 17.47 -8.68
CA HIS A 500 -23.84 17.12 -8.22
C HIS A 500 -23.83 15.89 -7.31
N LEU A 501 -24.89 15.70 -6.51
CA LEU A 501 -25.05 14.48 -5.72
C LEU A 501 -25.39 13.27 -6.58
N LEU A 502 -26.20 13.46 -7.63
CA LEU A 502 -26.44 12.41 -8.63
C LEU A 502 -25.12 11.97 -9.26
N ASP A 503 -24.30 12.92 -9.72
CA ASP A 503 -23.01 12.61 -10.34
C ASP A 503 -22.08 11.90 -9.35
N LEU A 504 -22.03 12.34 -8.09
CA LEU A 504 -21.26 11.68 -7.03
C LEU A 504 -21.68 10.21 -6.85
N PHE A 505 -22.97 9.90 -6.80
CA PHE A 505 -23.46 8.52 -6.70
C PHE A 505 -23.17 7.71 -7.97
N VAL A 506 -23.47 8.26 -9.15
CA VAL A 506 -23.23 7.58 -10.44
C VAL A 506 -21.75 7.26 -10.61
N ASN A 507 -20.86 8.22 -10.31
CA ASN A 507 -19.43 8.06 -10.43
C ASN A 507 -18.85 7.17 -9.32
N SER A 508 -19.50 7.09 -8.16
CA SER A 508 -19.08 6.17 -7.09
C SER A 508 -19.49 4.71 -7.34
N ALA A 509 -20.53 4.45 -8.13
CA ALA A 509 -21.08 3.12 -8.35
C ALA A 509 -20.22 2.25 -9.28
N ILE A 510 -19.38 1.39 -8.72
CA ILE A 510 -18.51 0.45 -9.46
C ILE A 510 -18.89 -0.99 -9.12
N ASP A 511 -19.45 -1.72 -10.09
CA ASP A 511 -19.78 -3.14 -9.97
C ASP A 511 -18.85 -4.02 -10.82
N GLU A 512 -19.07 -5.34 -10.76
CA GLU A 512 -18.32 -6.33 -11.55
C GLU A 512 -18.39 -6.04 -13.06
N ARG A 513 -19.57 -5.66 -13.56
CA ARG A 513 -19.80 -5.46 -15.00
C ARG A 513 -18.98 -4.28 -15.51
N LEU A 514 -18.93 -3.19 -14.75
CA LEU A 514 -18.09 -2.05 -15.08
C LEU A 514 -16.60 -2.41 -15.01
N ALA A 515 -16.15 -3.09 -13.95
CA ALA A 515 -14.75 -3.49 -13.82
C ALA A 515 -14.30 -4.35 -15.01
N ARG A 516 -15.13 -5.30 -15.45
CA ARG A 516 -14.90 -6.09 -16.67
C ARG A 516 -14.87 -5.23 -17.94
N SER A 517 -15.77 -4.25 -18.04
CA SER A 517 -15.85 -3.36 -19.21
C SER A 517 -14.61 -2.48 -19.33
N ILE A 518 -14.14 -1.90 -18.22
CA ILE A 518 -12.89 -1.12 -18.17
C ILE A 518 -11.70 -1.99 -18.59
N PHE A 519 -11.59 -3.20 -18.03
CA PHE A 519 -10.54 -4.15 -18.42
C PHE A 519 -10.57 -4.43 -19.93
N ALA A 520 -11.76 -4.70 -20.48
CA ALA A 520 -11.93 -5.02 -21.90
C ALA A 520 -11.56 -3.85 -22.83
N VAL A 521 -11.88 -2.61 -22.47
CA VAL A 521 -11.49 -1.42 -23.25
C VAL A 521 -9.97 -1.26 -23.28
N ILE A 522 -9.31 -1.40 -22.13
CA ILE A 522 -7.86 -1.25 -22.01
C ILE A 522 -7.15 -2.37 -22.77
N ASP A 523 -7.54 -3.63 -22.53
CA ASP A 523 -6.93 -4.80 -23.16
C ASP A 523 -7.23 -4.87 -24.67
N GLY A 524 -8.43 -4.45 -25.09
CA GLY A 524 -8.78 -4.33 -26.51
C GLY A 524 -7.91 -3.31 -27.23
N SER A 525 -7.60 -2.18 -26.59
CA SER A 525 -6.76 -1.13 -27.16
C SER A 525 -5.29 -1.57 -27.32
N LYS A 526 -4.81 -2.52 -26.51
CA LYS A 526 -3.47 -3.10 -26.69
C LYS A 526 -3.32 -3.81 -28.04
N ARG A 527 -4.41 -4.36 -28.59
CA ARG A 527 -4.41 -5.06 -29.88
C ARG A 527 -4.19 -4.13 -31.07
N THR A 528 -4.37 -2.83 -30.89
CA THR A 528 -4.15 -1.84 -31.97
C THR A 528 -2.69 -1.41 -32.07
N ILE A 529 -1.82 -1.84 -31.14
CA ILE A 529 -0.39 -1.55 -31.18
C ILE A 529 0.27 -2.46 -32.23
N THR A 530 0.78 -1.86 -33.30
CA THR A 530 1.51 -2.57 -34.36
C THR A 530 3.01 -2.54 -34.10
N GLY A 531 3.64 -3.72 -33.95
CA GLY A 531 5.08 -3.89 -33.83
C GLY A 531 5.57 -4.21 -32.40
N GLY A 532 6.42 -5.24 -32.29
CA GLY A 532 7.11 -5.63 -31.04
C GLY A 532 6.23 -6.33 -29.98
N GLY A 533 6.89 -6.89 -28.96
CA GLY A 533 6.28 -7.73 -27.90
C GLY A 533 5.34 -6.98 -26.96
N VAL A 534 4.09 -6.80 -27.38
CA VAL A 534 2.99 -6.30 -26.56
C VAL A 534 2.60 -7.36 -25.52
N MET A 535 2.49 -6.95 -24.27
CA MET A 535 2.04 -7.79 -23.17
C MET A 535 0.55 -7.52 -22.90
N ALA A 536 -0.21 -8.59 -22.74
CA ALA A 536 -1.61 -8.52 -22.34
C ALA A 536 -1.74 -7.91 -20.94
N LEU A 537 -2.88 -7.25 -20.68
CA LEU A 537 -3.19 -6.85 -19.32
C LEU A 537 -3.46 -8.12 -18.50
N GLU A 538 -2.75 -8.30 -17.39
CA GLU A 538 -2.87 -9.47 -16.51
C GLU A 538 -3.77 -9.18 -15.31
N GLN A 539 -3.77 -7.93 -14.84
CA GLN A 539 -4.48 -7.52 -13.64
C GLN A 539 -4.97 -6.08 -13.73
N LEU A 540 -6.22 -5.86 -13.34
CA LEU A 540 -6.80 -4.54 -13.09
C LEU A 540 -7.40 -4.52 -11.69
N GLU A 541 -6.92 -3.60 -10.88
CA GLU A 541 -7.57 -3.19 -9.64
C GLU A 541 -8.28 -1.86 -9.89
N VAL A 542 -9.56 -1.78 -9.57
CA VAL A 542 -10.36 -0.56 -9.79
C VAL A 542 -11.28 -0.31 -8.61
N GLY A 543 -11.34 0.93 -8.15
CA GLY A 543 -12.24 1.35 -7.09
C GLY A 543 -12.26 2.86 -6.95
N ILE A 544 -13.20 3.33 -6.13
CA ILE A 544 -13.24 4.75 -5.76
C ILE A 544 -12.08 5.08 -4.85
N ASP A 545 -11.42 6.20 -5.14
CA ASP A 545 -10.46 6.72 -4.20
C ASP A 545 -11.18 7.23 -2.94
N ARG A 546 -10.74 6.70 -1.79
CA ARG A 546 -11.36 6.91 -0.47
C ARG A 546 -11.42 8.39 -0.10
N TYR A 547 -10.60 9.21 -0.73
CA TYR A 547 -10.48 10.61 -0.43
C TYR A 547 -11.11 11.55 -1.48
N SER A 548 -11.34 11.09 -2.71
CA SER A 548 -11.98 11.86 -3.80
C SER A 548 -13.47 11.49 -4.04
N ALA A 549 -14.14 11.05 -2.97
CA ALA A 549 -15.58 10.79 -2.94
C ALA A 549 -16.29 11.77 -1.99
N GLY A 550 -16.25 13.07 -2.31
CA GLY A 550 -16.82 14.09 -1.45
C GLY A 550 -17.07 15.43 -2.14
N PHE A 551 -17.82 16.28 -1.45
CA PHE A 551 -18.01 17.67 -1.83
C PHE A 551 -16.79 18.51 -1.40
N PRO A 552 -16.18 19.31 -2.29
CA PRO A 552 -15.12 20.24 -1.92
C PRO A 552 -15.62 21.19 -0.81
N GLN A 553 -14.93 21.25 0.34
CA GLN A 553 -15.39 22.02 1.50
C GLN A 553 -14.78 23.42 1.52
N ARG A 554 -15.55 24.40 2.05
CA ARG A 554 -15.07 25.76 2.36
C ARG A 554 -14.65 25.94 3.82
N THR A 555 -15.02 25.06 4.74
CA THR A 555 -14.76 25.25 6.18
C THR A 555 -14.42 23.93 6.90
N PRO A 556 -13.36 23.90 7.72
CA PRO A 556 -12.82 22.67 8.34
C PRO A 556 -13.65 22.12 9.51
N ARG A 557 -14.76 22.78 9.90
CA ARG A 557 -15.44 22.47 11.17
C ARG A 557 -16.46 21.34 11.10
N PHE A 558 -17.04 21.03 9.92
CA PHE A 558 -18.08 20.00 9.80
C PHE A 558 -18.11 19.38 8.40
N SER A 559 -17.80 18.09 8.30
CA SER A 559 -17.76 17.37 7.02
C SER A 559 -19.13 16.76 6.65
N PRO A 560 -19.71 17.10 5.48
CA PRO A 560 -20.82 16.36 4.86
C PRO A 560 -20.61 14.85 4.73
N SER A 561 -19.35 14.41 4.84
CA SER A 561 -18.97 13.01 4.73
C SER A 561 -19.69 12.11 5.73
N MET A 562 -20.09 12.59 6.91
CA MET A 562 -20.83 11.74 7.87
C MET A 562 -22.24 11.38 7.39
N ALA A 563 -22.95 12.30 6.72
CA ALA A 563 -24.30 12.05 6.20
C ALA A 563 -24.28 11.22 4.90
N LEU A 564 -23.20 11.33 4.13
CA LEU A 564 -22.99 10.56 2.89
C LEU A 564 -22.33 9.21 3.11
N ARG A 565 -21.71 8.98 4.28
CA ARG A 565 -20.98 7.75 4.62
C ARG A 565 -21.77 6.47 4.34
N PRO A 566 -23.07 6.34 4.72
CA PRO A 566 -23.88 5.19 4.34
C PRO A 566 -23.88 4.86 2.86
N TYR A 567 -23.99 5.89 2.02
CA TYR A 567 -24.10 5.72 0.58
C TYR A 567 -22.72 5.49 -0.06
N LEU A 568 -21.73 6.32 0.28
CA LEU A 568 -20.44 6.30 -0.39
C LEU A 568 -19.48 5.24 0.16
N HIS A 569 -19.47 5.02 1.47
CA HIS A 569 -18.55 4.08 2.11
C HIS A 569 -19.18 2.70 2.31
N GLU A 570 -20.48 2.63 2.64
CA GLU A 570 -21.13 1.33 2.92
C GLU A 570 -21.74 0.68 1.67
N ALA A 571 -22.43 1.44 0.81
CA ALA A 571 -23.02 0.90 -0.41
C ALA A 571 -22.05 0.90 -1.61
N LEU A 572 -21.55 2.09 -2.00
CA LEU A 572 -20.86 2.32 -3.27
C LEU A 572 -19.33 2.17 -3.21
N GLY A 573 -18.73 2.13 -2.01
CA GLY A 573 -17.27 2.07 -1.78
C GLY A 573 -16.61 0.76 -2.21
N ARG A 574 -17.15 0.05 -3.19
CA ARG A 574 -16.66 -1.26 -3.63
C ARG A 574 -15.39 -1.10 -4.45
N LYS A 575 -14.51 -2.07 -4.29
CA LYS A 575 -13.26 -2.20 -5.04
C LYS A 575 -13.24 -3.56 -5.69
N TRP A 576 -12.73 -3.65 -6.91
CA TRP A 576 -12.75 -4.86 -7.70
C TRP A 576 -11.35 -5.20 -8.20
N LEU A 577 -11.05 -6.49 -8.19
CA LEU A 577 -9.87 -7.06 -8.80
C LEU A 577 -10.29 -7.97 -9.95
N VAL A 578 -9.82 -7.64 -11.15
CA VAL A 578 -9.95 -8.45 -12.36
C VAL A 578 -8.57 -9.05 -12.64
N THR A 579 -8.46 -10.36 -12.66
CA THR A 579 -7.24 -11.08 -13.05
C THR A 579 -7.51 -11.97 -14.26
N ARG A 580 -6.57 -11.97 -15.18
CA ARG A 580 -6.54 -12.93 -16.27
C ARG A 580 -6.17 -14.31 -15.73
N SER A 581 -6.79 -15.36 -16.25
CA SER A 581 -6.38 -16.71 -15.92
C SER A 581 -4.91 -16.93 -16.29
N VAL A 582 -4.17 -17.57 -15.40
CA VAL A 582 -2.75 -17.93 -15.62
C VAL A 582 -2.58 -19.12 -16.56
N ARG A 583 -3.67 -19.84 -16.83
CA ARG A 583 -3.70 -20.98 -17.74
C ARG A 583 -3.62 -20.52 -19.20
N ASP A 584 -2.63 -21.01 -19.94
CA ASP A 584 -2.44 -20.64 -21.34
C ASP A 584 -3.62 -21.05 -22.25
N ASP A 585 -4.29 -22.17 -21.95
CA ASP A 585 -5.49 -22.62 -22.67
C ASP A 585 -6.76 -21.83 -22.29
N ALA A 586 -6.70 -21.06 -21.21
CA ALA A 586 -7.83 -20.30 -20.67
C ALA A 586 -7.53 -18.80 -20.48
N ARG A 587 -6.56 -18.23 -21.21
CA ARG A 587 -6.20 -16.79 -21.10
C ARG A 587 -7.34 -15.82 -21.41
N HIS A 588 -8.41 -16.29 -22.06
CA HIS A 588 -9.63 -15.53 -22.30
C HIS A 588 -10.54 -15.43 -21.06
N VAL A 589 -10.34 -16.30 -20.06
CA VAL A 589 -11.11 -16.31 -18.81
C VAL A 589 -10.59 -15.22 -17.87
N LEU A 590 -11.50 -14.39 -17.38
CA LEU A 590 -11.23 -13.36 -16.38
C LEU A 590 -11.88 -13.75 -15.06
N HIS A 591 -11.06 -13.88 -14.03
CA HIS A 591 -11.49 -14.04 -12.64
C HIS A 591 -11.72 -12.65 -12.05
N VAL A 592 -12.92 -12.40 -11.55
CA VAL A 592 -13.28 -11.10 -10.98
C VAL A 592 -13.78 -11.29 -9.57
N ARG A 593 -13.28 -10.49 -8.65
CA ARG A 593 -13.67 -10.54 -7.23
C ARG A 593 -13.71 -9.14 -6.62
N GLU A 594 -14.63 -8.96 -5.68
CA GLU A 594 -14.71 -7.76 -4.87
C GLU A 594 -13.61 -7.82 -3.79
N LEU A 595 -12.84 -6.74 -3.65
CA LEU A 595 -11.85 -6.56 -2.59
C LEU A 595 -12.51 -5.93 -1.35
N CYS A 596 -12.04 -6.29 -0.17
CA CYS A 596 -12.59 -5.80 1.08
C CYS A 596 -12.33 -4.29 1.28
N HIS A 597 -13.41 -3.51 1.46
CA HIS A 597 -13.34 -2.06 1.74
C HIS A 597 -13.06 -1.74 3.23
N PHE A 598 -13.56 -2.60 4.15
CA PHE A 598 -13.67 -2.29 5.58
C PHE A 598 -12.48 -2.70 6.46
N CYS A 599 -11.60 -3.59 5.99
CA CYS A 599 -10.44 -4.00 6.77
C CYS A 599 -9.12 -3.56 6.10
N GLN A 600 -8.08 -3.41 6.91
CA GLN A 600 -6.70 -3.25 6.42
C GLN A 600 -6.19 -4.46 5.62
N CYS A 601 -6.99 -5.53 5.43
CA CYS A 601 -6.65 -6.63 4.54
C CYS A 601 -6.53 -6.22 3.06
N PHE A 602 -7.00 -5.01 2.70
CA PHE A 602 -6.63 -4.32 1.46
C PHE A 602 -5.11 -4.22 1.27
N ALA A 603 -4.35 -4.02 2.35
CA ALA A 603 -2.89 -3.99 2.29
C ALA A 603 -2.25 -5.39 2.19
N MET A 604 -3.03 -6.47 2.31
CA MET A 604 -2.53 -7.83 2.48
C MET A 604 -3.16 -8.81 1.47
N GLY A 605 -3.48 -8.37 0.24
CA GLY A 605 -3.81 -9.24 -0.90
C GLY A 605 -4.91 -10.31 -0.71
N THR A 606 -5.70 -10.25 0.35
CA THR A 606 -6.40 -11.42 0.90
C THR A 606 -7.60 -11.79 0.03
N PRO A 607 -7.79 -13.07 -0.34
CA PRO A 607 -8.93 -13.50 -1.15
C PRO A 607 -10.29 -13.24 -0.50
N GLN A 608 -11.34 -13.22 -1.33
CA GLN A 608 -12.73 -12.98 -0.92
C GLN A 608 -13.24 -14.09 0.02
N GLY A 609 -13.83 -13.73 1.16
CA GLY A 609 -14.36 -14.67 2.17
C GLY A 609 -13.48 -14.88 3.41
N TRP A 610 -12.29 -14.28 3.43
CA TRP A 610 -11.27 -14.50 4.45
C TRP A 610 -11.27 -13.43 5.54
N CYS A 611 -11.86 -12.27 5.25
CA CYS A 611 -12.06 -11.22 6.24
C CYS A 611 -13.32 -11.47 7.07
N GLY A 612 -13.16 -12.03 8.28
CA GLY A 612 -14.22 -12.17 9.27
C GLY A 612 -14.96 -10.85 9.56
N ARG A 613 -14.25 -9.70 9.59
CA ARG A 613 -14.87 -8.37 9.79
C ARG A 613 -15.77 -7.94 8.64
N ALA A 614 -15.45 -8.24 7.39
CA ALA A 614 -16.31 -7.89 6.26
C ALA A 614 -17.54 -8.78 6.20
N LYS A 615 -17.40 -10.08 6.54
CA LYS A 615 -18.52 -10.99 6.74
C LYS A 615 -19.41 -10.53 7.90
N GLN A 616 -18.83 -10.17 9.05
CA GLN A 616 -19.54 -9.63 10.20
C GLN A 616 -20.23 -8.30 9.89
N TYR A 617 -19.57 -7.39 9.18
CA TYR A 617 -20.16 -6.11 8.79
C TYR A 617 -21.30 -6.29 7.79
N LYS A 618 -21.13 -7.13 6.76
CA LYS A 618 -22.22 -7.51 5.83
C LYS A 618 -23.36 -8.23 6.57
N ALA A 619 -23.08 -9.07 7.57
CA ALA A 619 -24.07 -9.79 8.36
C ALA A 619 -24.82 -8.89 9.37
N GLN A 620 -24.13 -7.92 9.97
CA GLN A 620 -24.74 -6.90 10.83
C GLN A 620 -25.58 -5.91 10.01
N GLY A 621 -25.26 -5.76 8.72
CA GLY A 621 -25.83 -4.77 7.81
C GLY A 621 -25.49 -3.34 8.26
N ALA A 622 -26.02 -2.34 7.55
CA ALA A 622 -25.86 -0.95 8.00
C ALA A 622 -26.35 -0.78 9.44
N ASP A 623 -25.65 0.03 10.23
CA ASP A 623 -25.98 0.23 11.64
C ASP A 623 -27.41 0.79 11.81
N ARG A 624 -28.01 0.62 13.00
CA ARG A 624 -29.40 1.06 13.26
C ARG A 624 -29.60 2.53 12.92
N LYS A 625 -28.59 3.38 13.17
CA LYS A 625 -28.62 4.82 12.88
C LYS A 625 -28.68 5.09 11.37
N THR A 626 -27.97 4.32 10.58
CA THR A 626 -27.91 4.42 9.12
C THR A 626 -29.22 3.95 8.51
N ARG A 627 -29.80 2.86 8.99
CA ARG A 627 -31.15 2.42 8.58
C ARG A 627 -32.21 3.47 8.92
N GLU A 628 -32.15 4.05 10.11
CA GLU A 628 -33.02 5.15 10.51
C GLU A 628 -32.83 6.42 9.67
N LEU A 629 -31.59 6.76 9.29
CA LEU A 629 -31.29 7.94 8.46
C LEU A 629 -31.88 7.81 7.05
N VAL A 630 -31.83 6.62 6.45
CA VAL A 630 -32.43 6.37 5.14
C VAL A 630 -33.95 6.26 5.24
N SER A 631 -34.48 5.62 6.29
CA SER A 631 -35.93 5.47 6.48
C SER A 631 -36.65 6.77 6.88
N LYS A 632 -35.95 7.72 7.51
CA LYS A 632 -36.52 9.04 7.86
C LYS A 632 -36.72 9.95 6.64
N GLY A 633 -36.20 9.58 5.48
CA GLY A 633 -36.19 10.42 4.29
C GLY A 633 -35.24 11.61 4.45
N GLY A 634 -34.92 12.26 3.33
CA GLY A 634 -33.98 13.38 3.30
C GLY A 634 -33.42 13.62 1.90
N PRO A 635 -32.68 14.72 1.68
CA PRO A 635 -32.20 15.10 0.35
C PRO A 635 -31.31 14.03 -0.29
N PHE A 636 -30.54 13.27 0.50
CA PHE A 636 -29.72 12.17 0.00
C PHE A 636 -30.54 10.94 -0.41
N ALA A 637 -31.52 10.56 0.40
CA ALA A 637 -32.39 9.42 0.13
C ALA A 637 -33.29 9.69 -1.10
N GLU A 638 -33.78 10.93 -1.26
CA GLU A 638 -34.53 11.37 -2.44
C GLU A 638 -33.70 11.19 -3.72
N VAL A 639 -32.44 11.63 -3.69
CA VAL A 639 -31.54 11.53 -4.84
C VAL A 639 -31.15 10.07 -5.13
N TRP A 640 -30.89 9.27 -4.09
CA TRP A 640 -30.62 7.84 -4.21
C TRP A 640 -31.79 7.08 -4.84
N THR A 641 -32.99 7.24 -4.28
CA THR A 641 -34.20 6.53 -4.75
C THR A 641 -34.63 6.96 -6.15
N ARG A 642 -34.31 8.20 -6.56
CA ARG A 642 -34.49 8.64 -7.96
C ARG A 642 -33.57 7.89 -8.93
N LEU A 643 -32.32 7.63 -8.54
CA LEU A 643 -31.37 6.88 -9.37
C LEU A 643 -31.69 5.39 -9.40
N TRP A 644 -31.93 4.82 -8.23
CA TRP A 644 -32.17 3.40 -8.06
C TRP A 644 -33.44 3.19 -7.23
N PRO A 645 -34.61 3.20 -7.89
CA PRO A 645 -35.87 2.94 -7.20
C PRO A 645 -35.93 1.49 -6.70
N ASP A 646 -36.65 1.28 -5.61
CA ASP A 646 -36.89 -0.07 -5.08
C ASP A 646 -37.59 -0.93 -6.15
N LYS A 647 -36.97 -2.06 -6.49
CA LYS A 647 -37.46 -2.99 -7.51
C LYS A 647 -38.43 -4.03 -6.92
N GLY A 648 -38.67 -4.02 -5.60
CA GLY A 648 -39.54 -4.98 -4.92
C GLY A 648 -38.99 -6.41 -4.91
N ASP A 649 -37.70 -6.59 -5.19
CA ASP A 649 -37.03 -7.88 -5.32
C ASP A 649 -36.46 -8.42 -3.99
N GLY A 650 -36.77 -7.73 -2.88
CA GLY A 650 -36.33 -8.09 -1.54
C GLY A 650 -34.86 -7.78 -1.23
N ARG A 651 -34.11 -7.15 -2.16
CA ARG A 651 -32.76 -6.68 -1.89
C ARG A 651 -32.78 -5.51 -0.92
N LEU A 652 -31.75 -5.42 -0.08
CA LEU A 652 -31.54 -4.23 0.74
C LEU A 652 -31.22 -3.04 -0.17
N TRP A 653 -31.66 -1.84 0.20
CA TRP A 653 -31.40 -0.61 -0.58
C TRP A 653 -29.89 -0.37 -0.79
N LEU A 654 -29.02 -0.84 0.12
CA LEU A 654 -27.54 -0.81 0.03
C LEU A 654 -26.95 -1.64 -1.12
N ASP A 655 -27.70 -2.64 -1.58
CA ASP A 655 -27.31 -3.56 -2.66
C ASP A 655 -28.14 -3.32 -3.94
N SER A 656 -29.09 -2.40 -3.89
CA SER A 656 -30.03 -2.11 -4.96
C SER A 656 -29.53 -0.97 -5.85
N TRP A 657 -28.28 -1.07 -6.31
CA TRP A 657 -27.70 -0.11 -7.23
C TRP A 657 -26.94 -0.83 -8.33
N GLU A 658 -26.76 -0.16 -9.47
CA GLU A 658 -25.96 -0.66 -10.58
C GLU A 658 -25.10 0.46 -11.16
N SER A 659 -23.91 0.11 -11.63
CA SER A 659 -23.02 1.06 -12.26
C SER A 659 -23.57 1.52 -13.62
N ARG A 660 -23.32 2.79 -13.94
CA ARG A 660 -23.55 3.29 -15.30
C ARG A 660 -22.52 2.67 -16.26
N PRO A 661 -22.94 2.07 -17.38
CA PRO A 661 -22.02 1.45 -18.34
C PRO A 661 -21.19 2.49 -19.10
N LEU A 662 -20.08 2.04 -19.68
CA LEU A 662 -19.25 2.85 -20.57
C LEU A 662 -19.99 3.12 -21.89
N GLU A 663 -19.86 4.33 -22.40
CA GLU A 663 -20.28 4.76 -23.73
C GLU A 663 -19.29 4.20 -24.76
N LEU A 664 -19.51 2.93 -25.12
CA LEU A 664 -18.79 2.31 -26.20
C LEU A 664 -19.45 2.73 -27.51
N ASP A 665 -18.68 3.35 -28.41
CA ASP A 665 -19.11 3.55 -29.79
C ASP A 665 -19.69 2.22 -30.31
N SER A 666 -20.87 2.24 -30.92
CA SER A 666 -21.61 1.09 -31.43
C SER A 666 -20.94 0.37 -32.62
N TYR A 667 -19.61 0.38 -32.67
CA TYR A 667 -18.72 -0.21 -33.66
C TYR A 667 -18.08 -1.55 -33.23
N LEU A 668 -18.73 -2.28 -32.33
CA LEU A 668 -18.47 -3.72 -32.13
C LEU A 668 -19.75 -4.53 -32.41
N GLY A 669 -20.37 -4.22 -33.55
CA GLY A 669 -21.37 -5.07 -34.18
C GLY A 669 -20.72 -5.95 -35.25
N LYS A 670 -20.65 -7.26 -34.97
CA LYS A 670 -20.29 -8.36 -35.87
C LYS A 670 -18.81 -8.47 -36.30
N GLN A 671 -18.08 -9.34 -35.61
CA GLN A 671 -17.43 -10.50 -36.22
C GLN A 671 -17.17 -11.59 -35.19
#